data_AF-A0A160KSU4-F1
#
_entry.id   AF-A0A160KSU4-F1
#
_cell.length_a   1.000
_cell.length_b   1.000
_cell.length_c   1.000
_cell.angle_alpha   90.00
_cell.angle_beta   90.00
_cell.angle_gamma   90.00
#
_symmetry.space_group_name_H-M   'P 1'
#
loop_
_entity.id
_entity.type
_entity.pdbx_description
1 polymer ?
#
loop_
_entity_poly.entity_id
_entity_poly.type
_entity_poly.pdbx_seq_one_letter_code
_entity_poly.pdbx_strand_id
1 'polypeptide(L)'
;MTPRDIVVGDSGDSSRTDSRSATRPLSSLSRRTILAGSVAGAGALAFATPALAAGDLTAVPRLPGEVSRQATATSRTGRNRYEIIDVVVAGDRARLFVPHATPPSQSVGASMLWYYHARNGTHTALSSAFAYSADLAVDRGIVSICPTFGGSIWTSPRAIEIQTAVAAWATALWRIDASLLRSDSGGGPLLAWAYGNRMLPNIRGAYLVNSSYDMEERAASEPDKIGPEYVDAVAVVATNPARLPASVWRGARLRITGSPEDVVVPFALHGAALHAAALPLAKEATLRSHAGEGTGGHAVPSFTNKEMLETFQRWLAEGPVPQTEPEPETPPVSALPGAGTYENGAAQIVTTGTWSTLKAAGDSGGSIAYSTTAGASATLAFSGTSVSWISRLTASSGINEVEVDGVPVATVDRYSATTRSKQTVWSSGQLAAGAHTLTIRRGSSRNPAASGTTLILDAFVVGDSAPAPVTSVPSPVADWSFAESTAPFTSAVAGAPALQQGVGSTAQVVATPFGPGIAMNGKTDHLLVPKGELGPLNLGASTGQVTIAVWVLNSDPDGACLAGVWEESTVGPLRSYALFNNLSAYGGWERVCMHVSKLGGPTPGYPHSRDYSAEPRRLTRGIWQLHVGTYDGSVAISYLDGTATASPSYTDSLGATYAKNPYVYPDGLNATPGDFVVGAVGRDGTMINRFTGTLARLRVWDRALTAEQVKQIYSAEKSTLA
;
A
#
# COMPACT_ATOMS: atom_id res chain seq x y z
N MET A 1 45.29 1.25 67.11
CA MET A 1 45.55 -0.21 67.06
C MET A 1 46.41 -0.50 65.84
N THR A 2 47.20 -1.56 65.89
CA THR A 2 48.38 -1.85 65.05
C THR A 2 48.37 -3.32 64.62
N PRO A 3 49.22 -3.76 63.67
CA PRO A 3 49.62 -3.15 62.38
C PRO A 3 49.26 -4.16 61.22
N ARG A 4 49.79 -4.23 59.98
CA ARG A 4 51.13 -4.01 59.36
C ARG A 4 51.00 -3.56 57.90
N ASP A 5 51.77 -2.61 57.35
CA ASP A 5 53.25 -2.36 57.33
C ASP A 5 53.95 -3.13 56.18
N ILE A 6 54.92 -2.59 55.42
CA ILE A 6 55.25 -1.18 55.03
C ILE A 6 56.20 -1.22 53.79
N VAL A 7 56.02 -0.24 52.88
CA VAL A 7 56.90 0.47 51.91
C VAL A 7 58.37 0.00 51.61
N VAL A 8 58.86 0.38 50.41
CA VAL A 8 60.27 0.39 49.89
C VAL A 8 60.74 -0.96 49.26
N GLY A 9 61.48 -1.01 48.14
CA GLY A 9 61.78 0.04 47.15
C GLY A 9 63.11 -0.13 46.38
N ASP A 10 63.03 -0.07 45.05
CA ASP A 10 64.07 0.25 44.03
C ASP A 10 65.33 -0.65 43.83
N SER A 11 65.86 -0.55 42.60
CA SER A 11 67.14 -1.07 42.07
C SER A 11 67.30 -2.59 41.92
N GLY A 12 68.15 -3.01 40.98
CA GLY A 12 68.47 -4.41 40.67
C GLY A 12 69.83 -4.54 39.96
N ASP A 13 70.22 -5.75 39.56
CA ASP A 13 71.42 -5.97 38.73
C ASP A 13 71.31 -7.22 37.80
N SER A 14 72.33 -7.37 36.96
CA SER A 14 72.77 -8.46 36.08
C SER A 14 72.71 -9.91 36.62
N SER A 15 73.08 -10.99 35.89
CA SER A 15 73.68 -11.19 34.56
C SER A 15 73.24 -12.58 34.00
N ARG A 16 72.90 -12.77 32.72
CA ARG A 16 73.73 -12.99 31.51
C ARG A 16 74.24 -14.44 31.29
N THR A 17 73.82 -15.06 30.16
CA THR A 17 74.39 -16.25 29.43
C THR A 17 74.36 -17.64 30.11
N ASP A 18 74.23 -18.78 29.41
CA ASP A 18 74.08 -19.01 27.95
C ASP A 18 73.28 -20.27 27.52
N SER A 19 72.76 -20.22 26.28
CA SER A 19 72.45 -21.28 25.30
C SER A 19 71.80 -22.63 25.69
N ARG A 20 70.69 -22.97 25.00
CA ARG A 20 70.70 -24.01 23.93
C ARG A 20 69.41 -24.05 23.07
N SER A 21 69.60 -23.93 21.75
CA SER A 21 68.87 -24.60 20.65
C SER A 21 67.33 -24.53 20.52
N ALA A 22 66.84 -23.68 19.61
CA ALA A 22 65.75 -23.97 18.66
C ALA A 22 65.89 -23.08 17.39
N THR A 23 65.29 -23.48 16.26
CA THR A 23 65.63 -22.95 14.90
C THR A 23 64.59 -22.02 14.24
N ARG A 24 65.04 -21.27 13.22
CA ARG A 24 64.29 -20.27 12.43
C ARG A 24 63.92 -20.78 11.03
N PRO A 25 62.97 -20.13 10.33
CA PRO A 25 63.00 -19.94 8.87
C PRO A 25 63.24 -18.47 8.47
N LEU A 26 63.38 -18.18 7.16
CA LEU A 26 63.90 -16.91 6.61
C LEU A 26 63.28 -16.46 5.25
N SER A 27 63.13 -15.13 5.10
CA SER A 27 63.27 -14.26 3.89
C SER A 27 62.65 -14.57 2.50
N SER A 28 61.96 -13.56 1.93
CA SER A 28 61.97 -13.08 0.50
C SER A 28 60.82 -12.07 0.27
N LEU A 29 60.67 -11.27 -0.81
CA LEU A 29 61.57 -10.50 -1.72
C LEU A 29 60.74 -9.31 -2.31
N SER A 30 61.01 -8.04 -1.95
CA SER A 30 61.75 -7.01 -2.73
C SER A 30 61.01 -6.21 -3.85
N ARG A 31 60.82 -4.89 -3.57
CA ARG A 31 60.82 -3.68 -4.44
C ARG A 31 60.45 -3.74 -5.95
N ARG A 32 59.61 -2.78 -6.37
CA ARG A 32 59.98 -1.75 -7.39
C ARG A 32 59.06 -0.52 -7.44
N THR A 33 59.52 0.56 -8.09
CA THR A 33 58.87 1.87 -8.21
C THR A 33 59.04 2.44 -9.64
N ILE A 34 57.99 3.08 -10.16
CA ILE A 34 57.88 4.06 -11.29
C ILE A 34 59.02 4.13 -12.33
N LEU A 35 58.67 3.94 -13.62
CA LEU A 35 59.08 4.81 -14.74
C LEU A 35 58.11 4.68 -15.93
N ALA A 36 58.22 5.52 -16.97
CA ALA A 36 57.23 5.62 -18.06
C ALA A 36 57.85 5.71 -19.48
N GLY A 37 57.05 5.33 -20.50
CA GLY A 37 57.38 5.39 -21.96
C GLY A 37 58.31 4.26 -22.45
N SER A 38 58.42 3.94 -23.75
CA SER A 38 57.65 4.25 -24.99
C SER A 38 58.27 3.38 -26.14
N VAL A 39 57.83 3.27 -27.42
CA VAL A 39 56.86 3.95 -28.31
C VAL A 39 56.27 2.89 -29.30
N ALA A 40 55.35 3.30 -30.20
CA ALA A 40 54.91 2.65 -31.46
C ALA A 40 53.94 1.44 -31.36
N GLY A 41 52.80 1.44 -32.06
CA GLY A 41 52.10 2.45 -32.90
C GLY A 41 50.71 1.91 -33.28
N ALA A 42 49.80 2.56 -34.02
CA ALA A 42 49.62 3.92 -34.51
C ALA A 42 48.11 4.05 -34.89
N GLY A 43 47.45 5.21 -34.97
CA GLY A 43 47.84 6.60 -34.75
C GLY A 43 46.63 7.53 -35.01
N ALA A 44 46.85 8.85 -35.12
CA ALA A 44 45.86 9.92 -35.39
C ALA A 44 44.76 10.11 -34.30
N LEU A 45 44.37 11.33 -33.89
CA LEU A 45 44.81 12.69 -34.22
C LEU A 45 44.75 13.55 -32.94
N ALA A 46 45.53 14.64 -32.87
CA ALA A 46 45.61 15.49 -31.69
C ALA A 46 44.98 16.87 -31.93
N PHE A 47 44.25 17.36 -30.93
CA PHE A 47 44.03 18.79 -30.71
C PHE A 47 44.27 19.10 -29.24
N ALA A 48 45.17 20.05 -28.97
CA ALA A 48 45.41 20.54 -27.62
C ALA A 48 44.37 21.63 -27.29
N THR A 49 43.46 21.35 -26.37
CA THR A 49 42.74 22.40 -25.65
C THR A 49 43.67 23.04 -24.62
N PRO A 50 43.57 24.35 -24.36
CA PRO A 50 44.39 25.00 -23.34
C PRO A 50 44.11 24.39 -21.96
N ALA A 51 45.11 24.43 -21.08
CA ALA A 51 44.89 24.15 -19.66
C ALA A 51 43.92 25.21 -19.12
N LEU A 52 42.67 24.80 -18.86
CA LEU A 52 41.74 25.58 -18.06
C LEU A 52 42.42 25.85 -16.71
N ALA A 53 42.47 27.12 -16.31
CA ALA A 53 42.95 27.49 -14.99
C ALA A 53 42.12 26.75 -13.93
N ALA A 54 42.77 26.35 -12.83
CA ALA A 54 42.13 25.66 -11.72
C ALA A 54 41.26 26.62 -10.87
N GLY A 55 40.24 27.22 -11.49
CA GLY A 55 39.15 27.87 -10.76
C GLY A 55 38.30 26.81 -10.07
N ASP A 56 37.87 27.10 -8.83
CA ASP A 56 37.27 26.15 -7.88
C ASP A 56 36.31 25.13 -8.53
N LEU A 57 36.83 23.91 -8.74
CA LEU A 57 35.99 22.71 -8.90
C LEU A 57 35.38 22.39 -7.53
N THR A 58 34.30 23.11 -7.20
CA THR A 58 33.51 22.87 -5.98
C THR A 58 33.13 21.39 -5.89
N ALA A 59 33.40 20.76 -4.74
CA ALA A 59 33.18 19.32 -4.55
C ALA A 59 31.70 18.92 -4.71
N VAL A 60 30.79 19.89 -4.57
CA VAL A 60 29.37 19.77 -4.88
C VAL A 60 29.12 20.34 -6.28
N PRO A 61 28.75 19.51 -7.29
CA PRO A 61 28.45 19.96 -8.64
C PRO A 61 27.24 20.90 -8.68
N ARG A 62 26.99 21.53 -9.85
CA ARG A 62 25.78 22.34 -10.06
C ARG A 62 24.52 21.46 -9.95
N LEU A 63 23.57 21.84 -9.10
CA LEU A 63 22.35 21.07 -8.88
C LEU A 63 21.29 21.35 -9.95
N PRO A 64 20.43 20.37 -10.33
CA PRO A 64 19.26 20.61 -11.16
C PRO A 64 18.32 21.63 -10.50
N GLY A 65 17.98 22.69 -11.23
CA GLY A 65 17.21 23.82 -10.70
C GLY A 65 18.03 24.88 -9.97
N GLU A 66 19.37 24.77 -9.91
CA GLU A 66 20.24 25.77 -9.26
C GLU A 66 20.17 27.15 -9.91
N VAL A 67 19.70 28.12 -9.13
CA VAL A 67 19.42 29.51 -9.49
C VAL A 67 20.23 30.53 -8.69
N SER A 68 20.85 30.12 -7.58
CA SER A 68 21.83 30.92 -6.84
C SER A 68 22.82 30.00 -6.12
N ARG A 69 24.05 30.46 -5.97
CA ARG A 69 25.10 29.83 -5.15
C ARG A 69 25.94 30.95 -4.54
N GLN A 70 26.18 30.88 -3.24
CA GLN A 70 27.08 31.81 -2.54
C GLN A 70 28.53 31.30 -2.59
N ALA A 71 29.51 32.15 -2.29
CA ALA A 71 30.89 31.70 -2.15
C ALA A 71 30.99 30.60 -1.09
N THR A 72 31.83 29.58 -1.32
CA THR A 72 32.00 28.41 -0.43
C THR A 72 32.20 28.86 1.02
N ALA A 73 31.25 28.48 1.87
CA ALA A 73 31.26 28.78 3.29
C ALA A 73 32.19 27.81 4.04
N THR A 74 32.52 28.16 5.28
CA THR A 74 33.31 27.33 6.19
C THR A 74 32.60 27.35 7.55
N SER A 75 32.33 26.18 8.11
CA SER A 75 31.55 26.08 9.34
C SER A 75 32.25 26.73 10.54
N ARG A 76 31.47 27.22 11.51
CA ARG A 76 32.04 27.99 12.64
C ARG A 76 32.95 27.14 13.52
N THR A 77 32.57 25.90 13.83
CA THR A 77 33.25 25.06 14.83
C THR A 77 34.22 24.06 14.20
N GLY A 78 33.75 23.14 13.37
CA GLY A 78 34.58 22.09 12.75
C GLY A 78 35.40 22.54 11.53
N ARG A 79 35.18 23.77 11.04
CA ARG A 79 35.89 24.38 9.89
C ARG A 79 35.75 23.61 8.57
N ASN A 80 34.68 22.85 8.42
CA ASN A 80 34.34 22.11 7.19
C ASN A 80 33.82 23.06 6.10
N ARG A 81 34.22 22.82 4.84
CA ARG A 81 33.73 23.58 3.68
C ARG A 81 32.35 23.11 3.24
N TYR A 82 31.48 24.04 2.86
CA TYR A 82 30.14 23.76 2.34
C TYR A 82 29.65 24.80 1.35
N GLU A 83 28.75 24.40 0.47
CA GLU A 83 28.06 25.29 -0.46
C GLU A 83 26.72 25.75 0.12
N ILE A 84 26.36 27.01 -0.11
CA ILE A 84 25.01 27.53 0.14
C ILE A 84 24.36 27.76 -1.23
N ILE A 85 23.33 26.98 -1.53
CA ILE A 85 22.74 26.89 -2.88
C ILE A 85 21.23 27.15 -2.79
N ASP A 86 20.70 27.99 -3.68
CA ASP A 86 19.26 28.11 -3.91
C ASP A 86 18.86 27.35 -5.19
N VAL A 87 17.81 26.55 -5.10
CA VAL A 87 17.22 25.81 -6.21
C VAL A 87 15.75 26.19 -6.40
N VAL A 88 15.22 25.97 -7.61
CA VAL A 88 13.77 25.96 -7.88
C VAL A 88 13.31 24.54 -8.14
N VAL A 89 12.27 24.10 -7.43
CA VAL A 89 11.63 22.78 -7.54
C VAL A 89 10.12 22.98 -7.58
N ALA A 90 9.43 22.40 -8.56
CA ALA A 90 7.97 22.59 -8.80
C ALA A 90 7.52 24.07 -8.82
N GLY A 91 8.41 24.99 -9.21
CA GLY A 91 8.18 26.44 -9.25
C GLY A 91 8.41 27.18 -7.93
N ASP A 92 8.71 26.48 -6.83
CA ASP A 92 9.03 27.09 -5.53
C ASP A 92 10.54 27.07 -5.21
N ARG A 93 10.99 27.96 -4.32
CA ARG A 93 12.40 28.08 -3.91
C ARG A 93 12.73 27.20 -2.71
N ALA A 94 13.86 26.49 -2.76
CA ALA A 94 14.47 25.84 -1.61
C ALA A 94 15.96 26.23 -1.48
N ARG A 95 16.46 26.33 -0.25
CA ARG A 95 17.88 26.57 0.07
C ARG A 95 18.48 25.31 0.66
N LEU A 96 19.70 25.00 0.24
CA LEU A 96 20.51 23.91 0.78
C LEU A 96 21.81 24.44 1.36
N PHE A 97 22.24 23.83 2.48
CA PHE A 97 23.66 23.79 2.89
C PHE A 97 24.18 22.39 2.56
N VAL A 98 25.13 22.29 1.64
CA VAL A 98 25.69 21.00 1.17
C VAL A 98 27.16 20.90 1.58
N PRO A 99 27.52 20.04 2.56
CA PRO A 99 28.91 19.81 2.94
C PRO A 99 29.75 19.28 1.77
N HIS A 100 31.00 19.71 1.65
CA HIS A 100 31.94 19.14 0.66
C HIS A 100 32.24 17.66 0.91
N ALA A 101 31.98 17.17 2.13
CA ALA A 101 32.05 15.75 2.50
C ALA A 101 30.84 14.92 2.03
N THR A 102 29.72 15.56 1.65
CA THR A 102 28.43 14.90 1.35
C THR A 102 27.80 15.42 0.05
N PRO A 103 28.52 15.38 -1.10
CA PRO A 103 27.96 15.77 -2.39
C PRO A 103 26.84 14.79 -2.84
N PRO A 104 26.01 15.18 -3.83
CA PRO A 104 25.04 14.31 -4.49
C PRO A 104 25.65 12.95 -4.88
N SER A 105 25.02 11.86 -4.42
CA SER A 105 25.44 10.49 -4.70
C SER A 105 24.31 9.50 -4.45
N GLN A 106 24.16 8.52 -5.35
CA GLN A 106 23.27 7.38 -5.17
C GLN A 106 23.99 6.14 -4.60
N SER A 107 25.33 6.10 -4.67
CA SER A 107 26.15 4.99 -4.15
C SER A 107 26.57 5.18 -2.69
N VAL A 108 26.65 6.42 -2.22
CA VAL A 108 26.97 6.79 -0.83
C VAL A 108 25.73 7.36 -0.16
N GLY A 109 25.42 6.86 1.04
CA GLY A 109 24.25 7.29 1.81
C GLY A 109 24.45 8.65 2.47
N ALA A 110 23.45 9.52 2.37
CA ALA A 110 23.40 10.81 3.04
C ALA A 110 22.39 10.81 4.20
N SER A 111 22.69 11.56 5.26
CA SER A 111 21.70 12.03 6.23
C SER A 111 21.26 13.44 5.84
N MET A 112 19.96 13.69 5.84
CA MET A 112 19.38 15.00 5.49
C MET A 112 18.53 15.56 6.63
N LEU A 113 18.71 16.85 6.91
CA LEU A 113 17.94 17.61 7.88
C LEU A 113 17.01 18.61 7.18
N TRP A 114 15.71 18.36 7.35
CA TRP A 114 14.59 19.09 6.76
C TRP A 114 14.10 20.17 7.73
N TYR A 115 14.15 21.43 7.29
CA TYR A 115 13.80 22.59 8.10
C TYR A 115 12.46 23.21 7.68
N TYR A 116 11.56 23.33 8.67
CA TYR A 116 10.22 23.91 8.54
C TYR A 116 10.20 25.25 9.29
N HIS A 117 10.26 26.35 8.54
CA HIS A 117 10.44 27.68 9.11
C HIS A 117 9.18 28.23 9.78
N ALA A 118 9.37 29.14 10.73
CA ALA A 118 8.30 29.89 11.36
C ALA A 118 7.53 30.80 10.36
N ARG A 119 6.43 31.40 10.84
CA ARG A 119 5.61 32.35 10.07
C ARG A 119 6.43 33.54 9.58
N ASN A 120 6.14 34.00 8.36
CA ASN A 120 6.92 34.99 7.59
C ASN A 120 8.35 34.55 7.21
N GLY A 121 8.73 33.30 7.48
CA GLY A 121 9.94 32.69 6.95
C GLY A 121 9.82 32.35 5.45
N THR A 122 10.95 31.98 4.87
CA THR A 122 11.08 31.40 3.52
C THR A 122 12.26 30.42 3.54
N HIS A 123 12.62 29.80 2.40
CA HIS A 123 13.89 29.06 2.23
C HIS A 123 15.14 29.76 2.82
N THR A 124 15.17 31.09 2.81
CA THR A 124 16.28 31.87 3.37
C THR A 124 16.43 31.75 4.89
N ALA A 125 15.43 31.21 5.61
CA ALA A 125 15.49 30.89 7.03
C ALA A 125 16.65 29.97 7.41
N LEU A 126 17.12 29.12 6.48
CA LEU A 126 18.32 28.30 6.67
C LEU A 126 19.60 29.15 6.91
N SER A 127 19.62 30.37 6.36
CA SER A 127 20.69 31.36 6.54
C SER A 127 20.39 32.43 7.60
N SER A 128 19.25 32.36 8.30
CA SER A 128 18.92 33.27 9.41
C SER A 128 18.52 32.49 10.68
N ALA A 129 17.23 32.17 10.85
CA ALA A 129 16.71 31.52 12.06
C ALA A 129 17.43 30.19 12.39
N PHE A 130 17.71 29.37 11.38
CA PHE A 130 18.38 28.08 11.53
C PHE A 130 19.90 28.15 11.29
N ALA A 131 20.48 29.33 11.09
CA ALA A 131 21.87 29.49 10.65
C ALA A 131 22.93 28.98 11.64
N TYR A 132 22.56 28.68 12.88
CA TYR A 132 23.45 28.07 13.87
C TYR A 132 23.29 26.54 13.91
N SER A 133 22.07 26.01 13.89
CA SER A 133 21.83 24.57 13.84
C SER A 133 22.24 23.94 12.49
N ALA A 134 22.04 24.61 11.36
CA ALA A 134 22.45 24.12 10.04
C ALA A 134 23.99 24.12 9.87
N ASP A 135 24.67 25.12 10.42
CA ASP A 135 26.14 25.22 10.46
C ASP A 135 26.78 24.10 11.30
N LEU A 136 26.18 23.79 12.46
CA LEU A 136 26.56 22.63 13.28
C LEU A 136 26.15 21.28 12.65
N ALA A 137 25.16 21.25 11.76
CA ALA A 137 24.80 20.07 10.99
C ALA A 137 25.81 19.77 9.86
N VAL A 138 26.36 20.82 9.22
CA VAL A 138 27.50 20.71 8.29
C VAL A 138 28.71 20.08 8.96
N ASP A 139 28.98 20.42 10.23
CA ASP A 139 30.06 19.80 11.02
C ASP A 139 29.90 18.28 11.21
N ARG A 140 28.70 17.73 10.97
CA ARG A 140 28.41 16.29 11.01
C ARG A 140 28.18 15.67 9.63
N GLY A 141 28.47 16.39 8.55
CA GLY A 141 28.25 15.92 7.18
C GLY A 141 26.77 15.79 6.79
N ILE A 142 25.85 16.41 7.54
CA ILE A 142 24.42 16.36 7.27
C ILE A 142 24.06 17.43 6.24
N VAL A 143 23.44 17.03 5.13
CA VAL A 143 22.87 17.98 4.15
C VAL A 143 21.66 18.65 4.80
N SER A 144 21.59 19.98 4.79
CA SER A 144 20.44 20.71 5.35
C SER A 144 19.63 21.36 4.23
N ILE A 145 18.30 21.26 4.29
CA ILE A 145 17.40 21.81 3.27
C ILE A 145 16.18 22.52 3.89
N CYS A 146 15.83 23.67 3.33
CA CYS A 146 14.65 24.45 3.72
C CYS A 146 13.93 24.96 2.45
N PRO A 147 12.78 24.38 2.08
CA PRO A 147 11.85 24.94 1.10
C PRO A 147 11.22 26.27 1.55
N THR A 148 10.49 26.93 0.65
CA THR A 148 9.55 28.03 0.97
C THR A 148 8.11 27.51 1.08
N PHE A 149 7.88 26.24 0.74
CA PHE A 149 6.60 25.53 0.85
C PHE A 149 5.45 26.27 0.12
N GLY A 150 5.78 26.93 -0.99
CA GLY A 150 4.86 27.75 -1.78
C GLY A 150 4.45 29.07 -1.13
N GLY A 151 5.09 29.49 -0.03
CA GLY A 151 4.75 30.66 0.79
C GLY A 151 4.00 30.29 2.08
N SER A 152 3.43 29.09 2.15
CA SER A 152 2.67 28.60 3.30
C SER A 152 3.56 27.85 4.29
N ILE A 153 3.32 28.03 5.58
CA ILE A 153 3.92 27.18 6.64
C ILE A 153 2.97 26.06 7.12
N TRP A 154 1.73 26.10 6.64
CA TRP A 154 0.65 25.21 7.02
C TRP A 154 0.58 23.98 6.11
N THR A 155 -0.40 23.12 6.34
CA THR A 155 -0.69 21.94 5.52
C THR A 155 -1.55 22.26 4.29
N SER A 156 -1.37 23.43 3.68
CA SER A 156 -2.14 23.80 2.48
C SER A 156 -1.82 22.85 1.31
N PRO A 157 -2.74 22.65 0.34
CA PRO A 157 -2.50 21.75 -0.79
C PRO A 157 -1.19 22.06 -1.55
N ARG A 158 -0.85 23.35 -1.68
CA ARG A 158 0.39 23.80 -2.32
C ARG A 158 1.64 23.50 -1.48
N ALA A 159 1.56 23.62 -0.16
CA ALA A 159 2.67 23.26 0.72
C ALA A 159 2.95 21.74 0.72
N ILE A 160 1.88 20.93 0.71
CA ILE A 160 1.95 19.47 0.58
C ILE A 160 2.54 19.06 -0.79
N GLU A 161 2.12 19.72 -1.87
CA GLU A 161 2.69 19.52 -3.22
C GLU A 161 4.19 19.82 -3.25
N ILE A 162 4.61 20.99 -2.74
CA ILE A 162 6.04 21.37 -2.70
C ILE A 162 6.85 20.44 -1.80
N GLN A 163 6.35 20.06 -0.63
CA GLN A 163 7.00 19.07 0.23
C GLN A 163 7.23 17.75 -0.51
N THR A 164 6.24 17.27 -1.26
CA THR A 164 6.33 16.04 -2.06
C THR A 164 7.36 16.20 -3.20
N ALA A 165 7.31 17.32 -3.92
CA ALA A 165 8.20 17.58 -5.05
C ALA A 165 9.67 17.73 -4.63
N VAL A 166 9.96 18.41 -3.52
CA VAL A 166 11.33 18.55 -3.00
C VAL A 166 11.83 17.22 -2.42
N ALA A 167 10.98 16.42 -1.79
CA ALA A 167 11.32 15.06 -1.35
C ALA A 167 11.76 14.17 -2.52
N ALA A 168 10.99 14.18 -3.62
CA ALA A 168 11.32 13.43 -4.83
C ALA A 168 12.60 13.95 -5.52
N TRP A 169 12.72 15.27 -5.69
CA TRP A 169 13.91 15.92 -6.27
C TRP A 169 15.19 15.60 -5.49
N ALA A 170 15.14 15.66 -4.15
CA ALA A 170 16.31 15.37 -3.34
C ALA A 170 16.66 13.87 -3.33
N THR A 171 15.65 12.99 -3.35
CA THR A 171 15.85 11.53 -3.46
C THR A 171 16.45 11.14 -4.82
N ALA A 172 16.22 11.91 -5.89
CA ALA A 172 16.89 11.71 -7.17
C ALA A 172 18.38 12.10 -7.16
N LEU A 173 18.81 12.96 -6.23
CA LEU A 173 20.19 13.45 -6.11
C LEU A 173 21.03 12.74 -5.04
N TRP A 174 20.40 12.32 -3.94
CA TRP A 174 21.04 11.61 -2.83
C TRP A 174 20.30 10.31 -2.51
N ARG A 175 21.03 9.23 -2.22
CA ARG A 175 20.47 8.10 -1.47
C ARG A 175 20.32 8.53 -0.01
N ILE A 176 19.10 8.84 0.41
CA ILE A 176 18.82 9.36 1.75
C ILE A 176 18.62 8.17 2.71
N ASP A 177 19.68 7.83 3.45
CA ASP A 177 19.68 6.75 4.44
C ASP A 177 19.04 7.18 5.78
N ALA A 178 18.87 8.50 5.99
CA ALA A 178 18.18 9.08 7.13
C ALA A 178 17.59 10.47 6.82
N SER A 179 16.31 10.69 7.17
CA SER A 179 15.70 12.02 7.27
C SER A 179 15.49 12.42 8.73
N LEU A 180 15.90 13.64 9.08
CA LEU A 180 15.70 14.30 10.36
C LEU A 180 14.88 15.57 10.12
N LEU A 181 13.93 15.92 10.99
CA LEU A 181 13.04 17.06 10.78
C LEU A 181 13.14 18.08 11.93
N ARG A 182 13.16 19.38 11.63
CA ARG A 182 13.13 20.48 12.62
C ARG A 182 12.07 21.52 12.25
N SER A 183 11.16 21.82 13.19
CA SER A 183 10.23 22.95 13.08
C SER A 183 10.40 23.97 14.20
N ASP A 184 10.14 25.24 13.87
CA ASP A 184 9.92 26.33 14.82
C ASP A 184 8.53 26.91 14.59
N SER A 185 7.78 27.19 15.66
CA SER A 185 6.50 27.91 15.62
C SER A 185 5.51 27.29 14.59
N GLY A 186 4.84 28.11 13.78
CA GLY A 186 3.87 27.68 12.79
C GLY A 186 4.37 26.75 11.68
N GLY A 187 5.67 26.41 11.59
CA GLY A 187 6.16 25.34 10.70
C GLY A 187 5.86 23.91 11.20
N GLY A 188 5.37 23.78 12.44
CA GLY A 188 5.03 22.51 13.09
C GLY A 188 3.99 21.62 12.37
N PRO A 189 2.87 22.17 11.86
CA PRO A 189 1.81 21.34 11.27
C PRO A 189 2.26 20.62 10.00
N LEU A 190 3.01 21.30 9.12
CA LEU A 190 3.53 20.68 7.90
C LEU A 190 4.61 19.63 8.22
N LEU A 191 5.45 19.85 9.24
CA LEU A 191 6.36 18.83 9.75
C LEU A 191 5.59 17.61 10.26
N ALA A 192 4.58 17.82 11.10
CA ALA A 192 3.79 16.75 11.70
C ALA A 192 3.04 15.93 10.62
N TRP A 193 2.49 16.62 9.61
CA TRP A 193 1.85 16.00 8.45
C TRP A 193 2.83 15.20 7.60
N ALA A 194 4.01 15.75 7.30
CA ALA A 194 5.07 15.08 6.54
C ALA A 194 5.63 13.86 7.28
N TYR A 195 5.72 13.92 8.61
CA TYR A 195 6.09 12.79 9.46
C TYR A 195 5.02 11.68 9.43
N GLY A 196 3.77 12.04 9.73
CA GLY A 196 2.68 11.08 9.84
C GLY A 196 2.40 10.34 8.53
N ASN A 197 2.28 11.10 7.43
CA ASN A 197 2.05 10.57 6.08
C ASN A 197 3.33 10.07 5.38
N ARG A 198 4.46 9.98 6.10
CA ARG A 198 5.74 9.44 5.63
C ARG A 198 6.23 10.05 4.30
N MET A 199 6.04 11.36 4.13
CA MET A 199 6.38 12.12 2.90
C MET A 199 7.89 12.26 2.66
N LEU A 200 8.74 11.70 3.53
CA LEU A 200 10.19 11.76 3.46
C LEU A 200 10.81 10.35 3.59
N PRO A 201 11.86 10.03 2.83
CA PRO A 201 12.53 8.74 2.92
C PRO A 201 13.26 8.58 4.27
N ASN A 202 13.17 7.38 4.85
CA ASN A 202 13.99 6.97 6.00
C ASN A 202 13.95 7.92 7.22
N ILE A 203 12.77 8.42 7.60
CA ILE A 203 12.62 9.26 8.80
C ILE A 203 13.22 8.55 10.04
N ARG A 204 14.07 9.28 10.77
CA ARG A 204 14.70 8.81 12.03
C ARG A 204 14.14 9.51 13.27
N GLY A 205 13.56 10.71 13.12
CA GLY A 205 12.90 11.45 14.18
C GLY A 205 12.73 12.93 13.87
N ALA A 206 12.02 13.65 14.72
CA ALA A 206 11.76 15.08 14.60
C ALA A 206 11.93 15.85 15.92
N TYR A 207 12.36 17.10 15.80
CA TYR A 207 12.52 18.05 16.91
C TYR A 207 11.63 19.28 16.64
N LEU A 208 10.70 19.58 17.55
CA LEU A 208 9.70 20.63 17.39
C LEU A 208 9.83 21.66 18.52
N VAL A 209 9.93 22.94 18.19
CA VAL A 209 10.06 24.04 19.16
C VAL A 209 8.91 25.03 19.05
N ASN A 210 8.20 25.24 20.16
CA ASN A 210 7.03 26.13 20.30
C ASN A 210 6.04 25.95 19.16
N SER A 211 5.92 24.72 18.65
CA SER A 211 5.41 24.45 17.31
C SER A 211 3.90 24.21 17.32
N SER A 212 3.20 24.78 16.35
CA SER A 212 1.77 24.52 16.15
C SER A 212 1.54 23.07 15.70
N TYR A 213 0.34 22.55 15.94
CA TYR A 213 -0.04 21.19 15.56
C TYR A 213 -1.46 21.19 14.99
N ASP A 214 -2.47 21.36 15.85
CA ASP A 214 -3.87 21.48 15.46
C ASP A 214 -4.12 22.70 14.55
N MET A 215 -4.51 22.43 13.29
CA MET A 215 -4.83 23.44 12.29
C MET A 215 -6.25 24.01 12.42
N GLU A 216 -7.19 23.29 13.06
CA GLU A 216 -8.54 23.82 13.31
C GLU A 216 -8.52 24.87 14.41
N GLU A 217 -7.73 24.64 15.47
CA GLU A 217 -7.45 25.66 16.49
C GLU A 217 -6.76 26.88 15.86
N ARG A 218 -5.79 26.68 14.95
CA ARG A 218 -5.15 27.77 14.22
C ARG A 218 -6.14 28.55 13.35
N ALA A 219 -7.04 27.87 12.63
CA ALA A 219 -8.05 28.56 11.82
C ALA A 219 -9.07 29.33 12.68
N ALA A 220 -9.38 28.86 13.89
CA ALA A 220 -10.27 29.54 14.82
C ALA A 220 -9.61 30.74 15.53
N SER A 221 -8.33 30.64 15.89
CA SER A 221 -7.57 31.68 16.61
C SER A 221 -6.92 32.71 15.67
N GLU A 222 -6.60 32.32 14.44
CA GLU A 222 -5.85 33.09 13.45
C GLU A 222 -6.52 33.10 12.05
N PRO A 223 -7.85 33.32 11.91
CA PRO A 223 -8.59 33.14 10.65
C PRO A 223 -8.03 33.96 9.48
N ASP A 224 -7.65 35.22 9.70
CA ASP A 224 -7.08 36.10 8.65
C ASP A 224 -5.70 35.62 8.13
N LYS A 225 -5.06 34.67 8.83
CA LYS A 225 -3.69 34.18 8.59
C LYS A 225 -3.66 32.73 8.12
N ILE A 226 -4.74 31.98 8.34
CA ILE A 226 -4.96 30.63 7.79
C ILE A 226 -5.85 30.69 6.56
N GLY A 227 -6.96 31.43 6.62
CA GLY A 227 -7.99 31.50 5.59
C GLY A 227 -7.48 31.74 4.16
N PRO A 228 -6.55 32.68 3.90
CA PRO A 228 -6.02 32.92 2.55
C PRO A 228 -5.26 31.74 1.93
N GLU A 229 -4.83 30.76 2.72
CA GLU A 229 -4.05 29.59 2.30
C GLU A 229 -4.91 28.36 1.96
N TYR A 230 -6.23 28.47 2.17
CA TYR A 230 -7.20 27.38 2.00
C TYR A 230 -8.46 27.87 1.26
N VAL A 231 -9.15 26.97 0.55
CA VAL A 231 -10.38 27.34 -0.18
C VAL A 231 -11.59 27.52 0.76
N ASP A 232 -11.61 26.80 1.87
CA ASP A 232 -12.61 26.86 2.93
C ASP A 232 -12.08 26.20 4.22
N ALA A 233 -12.89 26.18 5.27
CA ALA A 233 -12.55 25.52 6.54
C ALA A 233 -12.54 23.98 6.47
N VAL A 234 -13.19 23.36 5.48
CA VAL A 234 -13.19 21.90 5.30
C VAL A 234 -11.82 21.45 4.79
N ALA A 235 -11.19 22.23 3.90
CA ALA A 235 -9.81 22.00 3.44
C ALA A 235 -8.77 22.08 4.58
N VAL A 236 -9.02 22.93 5.60
CA VAL A 236 -8.20 22.97 6.82
C VAL A 236 -8.35 21.67 7.62
N VAL A 237 -9.59 21.22 7.88
CA VAL A 237 -9.86 19.96 8.62
C VAL A 237 -9.25 18.76 7.90
N ALA A 238 -9.43 18.68 6.57
CA ALA A 238 -8.97 17.57 5.73
C ALA A 238 -7.43 17.40 5.71
N THR A 239 -6.69 18.43 6.12
CA THR A 239 -5.22 18.43 6.17
C THR A 239 -4.68 18.71 7.58
N ASN A 240 -5.53 18.66 8.60
CA ASN A 240 -5.12 18.90 9.99
C ASN A 240 -4.31 17.71 10.53
N PRO A 241 -3.03 17.87 10.91
CA PRO A 241 -2.24 16.76 11.44
C PRO A 241 -2.74 16.29 12.81
N ALA A 242 -3.52 17.09 13.54
CA ALA A 242 -4.22 16.65 14.75
C ALA A 242 -5.40 15.71 14.49
N ARG A 243 -5.84 15.56 13.23
CA ARG A 243 -6.83 14.55 12.79
C ARG A 243 -6.19 13.25 12.30
N LEU A 244 -4.86 13.16 12.21
CA LEU A 244 -4.19 11.92 11.81
C LEU A 244 -4.39 10.83 12.89
N PRO A 245 -4.65 9.57 12.49
CA PRO A 245 -4.86 8.49 13.45
C PRO A 245 -3.56 8.20 14.21
N ALA A 246 -3.65 7.91 15.51
CA ALA A 246 -2.48 7.73 16.37
C ALA A 246 -1.47 6.68 15.86
N SER A 247 -1.93 5.73 15.03
CA SER A 247 -1.09 4.75 14.33
C SER A 247 0.05 5.36 13.50
N VAL A 248 -0.08 6.59 12.98
CA VAL A 248 1.01 7.25 12.23
C VAL A 248 2.25 7.49 13.09
N TRP A 249 2.05 7.66 14.40
CA TRP A 249 3.10 7.84 15.40
C TRP A 249 3.75 6.52 15.85
N ARG A 250 3.32 5.37 15.33
CA ARG A 250 3.94 4.08 15.69
C ARG A 250 5.42 4.06 15.34
N GLY A 251 6.24 3.80 16.35
CA GLY A 251 7.71 3.82 16.25
C GLY A 251 8.30 5.21 16.02
N ALA A 252 7.53 6.30 16.20
CA ALA A 252 8.04 7.66 16.02
C ALA A 252 9.09 8.03 17.09
N ARG A 253 9.91 9.04 16.77
CA ARG A 253 10.87 9.67 17.68
C ARG A 253 10.65 11.18 17.63
N LEU A 254 10.01 11.73 18.66
CA LEU A 254 9.64 13.14 18.76
C LEU A 254 10.27 13.78 20.00
N ARG A 255 10.95 14.90 19.81
CA ARG A 255 11.45 15.77 20.88
C ARG A 255 10.74 17.11 20.77
N ILE A 256 9.90 17.43 21.75
CA ILE A 256 8.97 18.56 21.70
C ILE A 256 9.32 19.55 22.82
N THR A 257 9.48 20.83 22.48
CA THR A 257 9.69 21.90 23.47
C THR A 257 8.70 23.05 23.29
N GLY A 258 8.44 23.77 24.37
CA GLY A 258 7.61 24.98 24.37
C GLY A 258 7.42 25.52 25.79
N SER A 259 6.78 26.68 25.92
CA SER A 259 6.46 27.27 27.23
C SER A 259 4.99 27.11 27.59
N PRO A 260 4.64 26.75 28.84
CA PRO A 260 3.27 26.89 29.35
C PRO A 260 2.73 28.32 29.32
N GLU A 261 3.62 29.32 29.20
CA GLU A 261 3.32 30.75 29.15
C GLU A 261 3.20 31.28 27.71
N ASP A 262 3.34 30.41 26.70
CA ASP A 262 3.24 30.74 25.27
C ASP A 262 1.78 31.01 24.88
N VAL A 263 1.42 32.28 24.70
CA VAL A 263 0.06 32.69 24.28
C VAL A 263 -0.09 32.81 22.76
N VAL A 264 1.00 32.68 21.99
CA VAL A 264 0.98 32.74 20.53
C VAL A 264 0.67 31.36 19.95
N VAL A 265 1.32 30.33 20.50
CA VAL A 265 1.11 28.91 20.17
C VAL A 265 0.85 28.16 21.48
N PRO A 266 -0.40 28.17 21.99
CA PRO A 266 -0.76 27.60 23.29
C PRO A 266 -0.26 26.17 23.46
N PHE A 267 0.75 26.00 24.31
CA PHE A 267 1.52 24.75 24.36
C PHE A 267 0.67 23.53 24.75
N ALA A 268 -0.40 23.75 25.54
CA ALA A 268 -1.40 22.75 25.86
C ALA A 268 -2.17 22.22 24.62
N LEU A 269 -2.49 23.11 23.67
CA LEU A 269 -3.29 22.79 22.47
C LEU A 269 -2.44 22.27 21.30
N HIS A 270 -1.11 22.41 21.39
CA HIS A 270 -0.21 22.00 20.30
C HIS A 270 0.89 21.04 20.74
N GLY A 271 1.96 21.52 21.40
CA GLY A 271 3.10 20.69 21.75
C GLY A 271 2.75 19.55 22.70
N ALA A 272 1.94 19.83 23.74
CA ALA A 272 1.43 18.82 24.65
C ALA A 272 0.38 17.90 23.99
N ALA A 273 -0.43 18.41 23.06
CA ALA A 273 -1.41 17.63 22.31
C ALA A 273 -0.75 16.64 21.33
N LEU A 274 0.28 17.07 20.59
CA LEU A 274 1.11 16.19 19.76
C LEU A 274 1.85 15.15 20.60
N HIS A 275 2.41 15.57 21.75
CA HIS A 275 3.03 14.65 22.69
C HIS A 275 2.03 13.58 23.17
N ALA A 276 0.83 13.97 23.59
CA ALA A 276 -0.22 13.05 24.02
C ALA A 276 -0.71 12.12 22.89
N ALA A 277 -0.82 12.61 21.66
CA ALA A 277 -1.21 11.81 20.50
C ALA A 277 -0.15 10.78 20.10
N ALA A 278 1.14 11.09 20.29
CA ALA A 278 2.25 10.22 19.91
C ALA A 278 2.70 9.27 21.02
N LEU A 279 2.65 9.68 22.29
CA LEU A 279 3.18 8.94 23.45
C LEU A 279 2.76 7.46 23.54
N PRO A 280 1.52 7.04 23.23
CA PRO A 280 1.11 5.64 23.36
C PRO A 280 1.76 4.68 22.36
N LEU A 281 2.33 5.20 21.25
CA LEU A 281 2.79 4.37 20.12
C LEU A 281 4.20 4.75 19.62
N ALA A 282 4.72 5.92 19.98
CA ALA A 282 6.08 6.35 19.66
C ALA A 282 7.14 5.45 20.30
N LYS A 283 8.27 5.25 19.63
CA LYS A 283 9.48 4.68 20.24
C LYS A 283 10.07 5.66 21.26
N GLU A 284 9.92 6.96 21.00
CA GLU A 284 10.23 8.04 21.90
C GLU A 284 9.28 9.22 21.62
N ALA A 285 8.52 9.66 22.61
CA ALA A 285 7.94 10.99 22.64
C ALA A 285 8.41 11.64 23.95
N THR A 286 9.13 12.76 23.86
CA THR A 286 9.58 13.48 25.05
C THR A 286 9.27 14.96 24.97
N LEU A 287 8.80 15.50 26.09
CA LEU A 287 8.43 16.90 26.26
C LEU A 287 9.44 17.60 27.18
N ARG A 288 9.88 18.81 26.79
CA ARG A 288 10.69 19.70 27.63
C ARG A 288 10.08 21.10 27.66
N SER A 289 9.56 21.51 28.81
CA SER A 289 9.13 22.88 29.03
C SER A 289 10.32 23.84 29.20
N HIS A 290 10.07 25.13 28.98
CA HIS A 290 10.94 26.24 29.36
C HIS A 290 10.10 27.46 29.80
N ALA A 291 10.75 28.47 30.37
CA ALA A 291 10.11 29.74 30.73
C ALA A 291 9.67 30.52 29.48
N GLY A 292 8.67 31.39 29.61
CA GLY A 292 8.14 32.24 28.57
C GLY A 292 9.11 33.36 28.20
N GLU A 293 10.12 33.03 27.39
CA GLU A 293 11.01 34.01 26.77
C GLU A 293 10.30 34.71 25.60
N GLY A 294 10.60 36.00 25.38
CA GLY A 294 10.05 36.78 24.27
C GLY A 294 8.62 37.31 24.45
N THR A 295 8.06 37.86 23.38
CA THR A 295 6.73 38.49 23.41
C THR A 295 5.64 37.42 23.57
N GLY A 296 4.89 37.48 24.68
CA GLY A 296 3.83 36.50 24.96
C GLY A 296 4.35 35.08 25.19
N GLY A 297 5.58 34.94 25.72
CA GLY A 297 6.20 33.64 26.01
C GLY A 297 6.68 32.84 24.79
N HIS A 298 6.55 33.42 23.59
CA HIS A 298 6.86 32.77 22.32
C HIS A 298 8.26 33.16 21.80
N ALA A 299 9.27 32.40 22.20
CA ALA A 299 10.61 32.46 21.62
C ALA A 299 11.23 31.06 21.51
N VAL A 300 12.05 30.87 20.48
CA VAL A 300 12.83 29.64 20.23
C VAL A 300 14.09 29.67 21.11
N PRO A 301 14.22 28.82 22.15
CA PRO A 301 15.34 28.94 23.07
C PRO A 301 16.66 28.49 22.42
N SER A 302 17.73 29.25 22.67
CA SER A 302 19.04 29.02 22.05
C SER A 302 19.61 27.62 22.31
N PHE A 303 19.32 27.03 23.48
CA PHE A 303 19.77 25.67 23.85
C PHE A 303 19.25 24.59 22.89
N THR A 304 18.09 24.80 22.24
CA THR A 304 17.46 23.80 21.36
C THR A 304 18.33 23.44 20.17
N ASN A 305 19.20 24.34 19.70
CA ASN A 305 20.13 24.08 18.59
C ASN A 305 21.12 22.95 18.89
N LYS A 306 21.64 22.92 20.13
CA LYS A 306 22.63 21.91 20.58
C LYS A 306 21.93 20.61 20.97
N GLU A 307 20.86 20.70 21.76
CA GLU A 307 20.08 19.52 22.17
C GLU A 307 19.48 18.78 20.96
N MET A 308 19.04 19.50 19.92
CA MET A 308 18.54 18.91 18.68
C MET A 308 19.60 18.02 18.02
N LEU A 309 20.82 18.51 17.83
CA LEU A 309 21.87 17.73 17.18
C LEU A 309 22.34 16.57 18.04
N GLU A 310 22.43 16.73 19.36
CA GLU A 310 22.75 15.64 20.29
C GLU A 310 21.66 14.55 20.26
N THR A 311 20.39 14.94 20.21
CA THR A 311 19.24 14.05 20.04
C THR A 311 19.30 13.30 18.70
N PHE A 312 19.53 14.02 17.59
CA PHE A 312 19.63 13.43 16.26
C PHE A 312 20.82 12.48 16.11
N GLN A 313 21.98 12.81 16.70
CA GLN A 313 23.15 11.91 16.71
C GLN A 313 22.85 10.60 17.42
N ARG A 314 22.15 10.65 18.56
CA ARG A 314 21.66 9.46 19.25
C ARG A 314 20.70 8.65 18.37
N TRP A 315 19.70 9.28 17.75
CA TRP A 315 18.75 8.58 16.86
C TRP A 315 19.37 8.01 15.58
N LEU A 316 20.45 8.61 15.07
CA LEU A 316 21.26 8.03 13.98
C LEU A 316 22.03 6.81 14.47
N ALA A 317 22.65 6.87 15.65
CA ALA A 317 23.38 5.74 16.25
C ALA A 317 22.47 4.58 16.69
N GLU A 318 21.25 4.88 17.15
CA GLU A 318 20.21 3.88 17.44
C GLU A 318 19.58 3.27 16.16
N GLY A 319 19.88 3.79 14.97
CA GLY A 319 19.41 3.24 13.69
C GLY A 319 17.90 3.33 13.45
N PRO A 320 17.36 2.62 12.44
CA PRO A 320 15.90 2.52 12.25
C PRO A 320 15.23 1.80 13.42
N VAL A 321 14.02 2.24 13.79
CA VAL A 321 13.19 1.49 14.74
C VAL A 321 12.68 0.22 14.05
N PRO A 322 12.95 -0.99 14.57
CA PRO A 322 12.41 -2.22 13.99
C PRO A 322 10.87 -2.22 14.06
N GLN A 323 10.21 -2.60 12.97
CA GLN A 323 8.76 -2.81 12.98
C GLN A 323 8.48 -4.23 13.50
N THR A 324 8.49 -4.37 14.82
CA THR A 324 7.97 -5.56 15.50
C THR A 324 6.44 -5.56 15.48
N GLU A 325 5.87 -6.72 15.15
CA GLU A 325 4.44 -7.02 15.25
C GLU A 325 3.95 -6.83 16.71
N PRO A 326 2.72 -6.33 16.95
CA PRO A 326 2.31 -5.91 18.29
C PRO A 326 1.93 -7.07 19.22
N GLU A 327 2.57 -7.11 20.39
CA GLU A 327 2.17 -7.93 21.54
C GLU A 327 0.93 -7.33 22.25
N PRO A 328 -0.01 -8.12 22.82
CA PRO A 328 -1.36 -7.63 23.14
C PRO A 328 -1.64 -7.31 24.62
N GLU A 329 -1.82 -6.03 24.96
CA GLU A 329 -2.48 -5.55 26.20
C GLU A 329 -3.44 -4.36 25.92
N THR A 330 -4.28 -4.00 26.90
CA THR A 330 -5.48 -3.13 26.73
C THR A 330 -5.87 -2.39 28.03
N PRO A 331 -6.74 -1.34 28.05
CA PRO A 331 -7.34 -0.51 26.99
C PRO A 331 -6.94 0.99 27.23
N PRO A 332 -7.74 2.09 27.06
CA PRO A 332 -8.97 2.39 26.26
C PRO A 332 -8.90 3.71 25.44
N VAL A 333 -10.01 4.10 24.79
CA VAL A 333 -10.32 5.42 24.14
C VAL A 333 -9.43 5.83 22.95
N SER A 334 -9.92 6.05 21.73
CA SER A 334 -11.22 5.71 21.14
C SER A 334 -10.93 5.03 19.80
N ALA A 335 -11.38 3.79 19.63
CA ALA A 335 -11.20 3.06 18.39
C ALA A 335 -12.01 3.70 17.25
N LEU A 336 -11.55 3.49 16.01
CA LEU A 336 -12.46 3.57 14.86
C LEU A 336 -13.57 2.52 15.02
N PRO A 337 -14.79 2.75 14.52
CA PRO A 337 -15.87 1.76 14.54
C PRO A 337 -15.40 0.41 13.98
N GLY A 338 -15.57 -0.66 14.76
CA GLY A 338 -15.27 -2.03 14.35
C GLY A 338 -16.37 -2.64 13.49
N ALA A 339 -16.53 -3.97 13.58
CA ALA A 339 -17.66 -4.69 13.00
C ALA A 339 -19.01 -4.10 13.42
N GLY A 340 -19.90 -3.89 12.45
CA GLY A 340 -21.25 -3.40 12.70
C GLY A 340 -21.94 -2.79 11.49
N THR A 341 -23.25 -2.57 11.64
CA THR A 341 -24.05 -1.79 10.68
C THR A 341 -24.11 -0.34 11.13
N TYR A 342 -23.59 0.55 10.29
CA TYR A 342 -23.60 2.00 10.46
C TYR A 342 -24.70 2.57 9.57
N GLU A 343 -25.87 2.75 10.17
CA GLU A 343 -27.09 3.26 9.53
C GLU A 343 -26.91 4.70 9.03
N ASN A 344 -27.76 5.13 8.09
CA ASN A 344 -27.72 6.49 7.55
C ASN A 344 -27.82 7.57 8.65
N GLY A 345 -26.80 8.43 8.76
CA GLY A 345 -26.73 9.47 9.80
C GLY A 345 -26.17 9.00 11.15
N ALA A 346 -25.60 7.80 11.23
CA ALA A 346 -24.74 7.41 12.35
C ALA A 346 -23.56 8.41 12.47
N ALA A 347 -23.18 8.77 13.70
CA ALA A 347 -22.21 9.84 13.97
C ALA A 347 -20.79 9.56 13.45
N GLN A 348 -20.48 8.31 13.11
CA GLN A 348 -19.24 7.87 12.49
C GLN A 348 -19.19 8.14 10.97
N ILE A 349 -20.33 8.44 10.34
CA ILE A 349 -20.44 8.73 8.91
C ILE A 349 -20.39 10.24 8.70
N VAL A 350 -19.24 10.74 8.28
CA VAL A 350 -19.06 12.14 7.90
C VAL A 350 -19.68 12.36 6.52
N THR A 351 -20.44 13.43 6.33
CA THR A 351 -21.08 13.74 5.03
C THR A 351 -20.69 15.12 4.50
N THR A 352 -20.51 15.24 3.19
CA THR A 352 -20.29 16.51 2.47
C THR A 352 -21.43 16.77 1.50
N GLY A 353 -21.76 18.05 1.26
CA GLY A 353 -22.94 18.47 0.52
C GLY A 353 -24.22 18.44 1.36
N THR A 354 -25.37 18.82 0.77
CA THR A 354 -26.65 18.81 1.48
C THR A 354 -27.29 17.42 1.40
N TRP A 355 -27.53 16.80 2.55
CA TRP A 355 -28.21 15.51 2.65
C TRP A 355 -29.61 15.67 3.25
N SER A 356 -30.53 14.80 2.85
CA SER A 356 -31.91 14.74 3.34
C SER A 356 -32.27 13.31 3.74
N THR A 357 -33.03 13.15 4.82
CA THR A 357 -33.44 11.84 5.32
C THR A 357 -34.87 11.51 4.92
N LEU A 358 -35.09 10.34 4.32
CA LEU A 358 -36.41 9.79 4.02
C LEU A 358 -36.67 8.57 4.91
N LYS A 359 -37.71 8.62 5.74
CA LYS A 359 -38.12 7.49 6.58
C LYS A 359 -39.00 6.51 5.79
N ALA A 360 -38.65 5.23 5.81
CA ALA A 360 -39.49 4.14 5.32
C ALA A 360 -39.06 2.80 5.95
N ALA A 361 -40.02 2.05 6.51
CA ALA A 361 -39.75 0.81 7.26
C ALA A 361 -39.13 -0.33 6.44
N GLY A 362 -39.05 -0.21 5.12
CA GLY A 362 -38.36 -1.16 4.24
C GLY A 362 -36.84 -1.02 4.24
N ASP A 363 -36.29 0.10 4.72
CA ASP A 363 -34.85 0.39 4.77
C ASP A 363 -34.18 -0.08 6.07
N SER A 364 -32.85 -0.10 6.10
CA SER A 364 -32.06 -0.28 7.31
C SER A 364 -32.22 0.96 8.21
N GLY A 365 -32.15 0.79 9.52
CA GLY A 365 -32.57 1.82 10.50
C GLY A 365 -34.02 2.34 10.39
N GLY A 366 -34.80 1.91 9.38
CA GLY A 366 -36.07 2.51 8.99
C GLY A 366 -35.96 3.79 8.14
N SER A 367 -34.80 4.10 7.54
CA SER A 367 -34.64 5.28 6.67
C SER A 367 -33.54 5.15 5.61
N ILE A 368 -33.44 6.13 4.73
CA ILE A 368 -32.23 6.43 3.94
C ILE A 368 -31.84 7.90 4.10
N ALA A 369 -30.56 8.20 3.93
CA ALA A 369 -30.09 9.55 3.61
C ALA A 369 -29.84 9.64 2.10
N TYR A 370 -30.12 10.78 1.48
CA TYR A 370 -29.88 11.01 0.05
C TYR A 370 -29.41 12.44 -0.23
N SER A 371 -28.68 12.63 -1.33
CA SER A 371 -28.22 13.94 -1.80
C SER A 371 -28.30 14.08 -3.33
N THR A 372 -28.65 15.30 -3.75
CA THR A 372 -28.61 15.78 -5.14
C THR A 372 -27.59 16.92 -5.32
N THR A 373 -26.79 17.25 -4.30
CA THR A 373 -25.76 18.31 -4.36
C THR A 373 -24.53 17.83 -5.14
N ALA A 374 -23.94 18.69 -5.98
CA ALA A 374 -22.70 18.35 -6.69
C ALA A 374 -21.55 18.13 -5.69
N GLY A 375 -20.69 17.13 -5.93
CA GLY A 375 -19.60 16.77 -5.02
C GLY A 375 -20.01 16.17 -3.68
N ALA A 376 -21.30 15.89 -3.45
CA ALA A 376 -21.76 15.29 -2.20
C ALA A 376 -21.12 13.92 -1.95
N SER A 377 -20.74 13.65 -0.71
CA SER A 377 -20.14 12.38 -0.29
C SER A 377 -20.60 11.95 1.09
N ALA A 378 -20.40 10.66 1.40
CA ALA A 378 -20.45 10.13 2.75
C ALA A 378 -19.21 9.25 2.98
N THR A 379 -18.59 9.38 4.14
CA THR A 379 -17.31 8.76 4.47
C THR A 379 -17.39 8.11 5.84
N LEU A 380 -17.01 6.83 5.91
CA LEU A 380 -16.83 6.08 7.15
C LEU A 380 -15.36 5.67 7.26
N ALA A 381 -14.67 6.20 8.26
CA ALA A 381 -13.42 5.62 8.75
C ALA A 381 -13.76 4.53 9.76
N PHE A 382 -13.23 3.32 9.58
CA PHE A 382 -13.53 2.13 10.38
C PHE A 382 -12.27 1.33 10.70
N SER A 383 -12.36 0.45 11.69
CA SER A 383 -11.43 -0.64 11.91
C SER A 383 -12.08 -1.92 11.41
N GLY A 384 -11.36 -2.75 10.66
CA GLY A 384 -11.83 -4.07 10.28
C GLY A 384 -11.21 -4.58 8.99
N THR A 385 -11.69 -5.74 8.53
CA THR A 385 -11.17 -6.45 7.35
C THR A 385 -12.12 -6.44 6.17
N SER A 386 -13.30 -5.83 6.27
CA SER A 386 -14.20 -5.63 5.12
C SER A 386 -15.20 -4.52 5.38
N VAL A 387 -15.72 -3.92 4.32
CA VAL A 387 -16.83 -2.97 4.37
C VAL A 387 -17.71 -3.09 3.12
N SER A 388 -19.03 -3.02 3.32
CA SER A 388 -20.05 -3.06 2.28
C SER A 388 -20.94 -1.83 2.32
N TRP A 389 -21.37 -1.37 1.14
CA TRP A 389 -22.31 -0.27 0.98
C TRP A 389 -23.71 -0.81 0.71
N ILE A 390 -24.62 -0.58 1.66
CA ILE A 390 -26.04 -0.94 1.58
C ILE A 390 -26.83 0.25 1.05
N SER A 391 -27.82 -0.02 0.20
CA SER A 391 -28.60 1.05 -0.42
C SER A 391 -29.95 0.68 -1.03
N ARG A 392 -30.75 1.72 -1.21
CA ARG A 392 -31.92 1.72 -2.08
C ARG A 392 -31.54 2.02 -3.55
N LEU A 393 -31.96 1.14 -4.45
CA LEU A 393 -32.00 1.37 -5.90
C LEU A 393 -33.33 2.04 -6.28
N THR A 394 -33.30 2.99 -7.22
CA THR A 394 -34.48 3.78 -7.64
C THR A 394 -34.34 4.29 -9.07
N ALA A 395 -35.43 4.81 -9.64
CA ALA A 395 -35.40 5.45 -10.95
C ALA A 395 -34.64 6.79 -10.97
N SER A 396 -34.40 7.44 -9.81
CA SER A 396 -33.71 8.74 -9.73
C SER A 396 -32.25 8.64 -9.29
N SER A 397 -31.76 7.43 -9.00
CA SER A 397 -30.37 7.15 -8.60
C SER A 397 -29.37 7.47 -9.73
N GLY A 398 -28.20 7.97 -9.37
CA GLY A 398 -27.08 8.22 -10.29
C GLY A 398 -26.06 7.08 -10.35
N ILE A 399 -25.03 7.31 -11.16
CA ILE A 399 -23.76 6.57 -11.08
C ILE A 399 -22.92 7.25 -10.01
N ASN A 400 -22.38 6.49 -9.06
CA ASN A 400 -21.65 7.01 -7.92
C ASN A 400 -20.24 6.42 -7.83
N GLU A 401 -19.28 7.24 -7.41
CA GLU A 401 -17.88 6.85 -7.20
C GLU A 401 -17.73 6.21 -5.82
N VAL A 402 -16.83 5.23 -5.69
CA VAL A 402 -16.44 4.61 -4.44
C VAL A 402 -14.93 4.63 -4.32
N GLU A 403 -14.44 5.11 -3.18
CA GLU A 403 -13.03 5.18 -2.82
C GLU A 403 -12.77 4.39 -1.53
N VAL A 404 -11.68 3.64 -1.50
CA VAL A 404 -11.16 3.00 -0.28
C VAL A 404 -9.78 3.60 -0.01
N ASP A 405 -9.56 4.07 1.22
CA ASP A 405 -8.32 4.69 1.69
C ASP A 405 -7.86 5.87 0.80
N GLY A 406 -8.83 6.59 0.22
CA GLY A 406 -8.61 7.70 -0.72
C GLY A 406 -8.33 7.28 -2.17
N VAL A 407 -8.29 5.98 -2.47
CA VAL A 407 -8.09 5.44 -3.82
C VAL A 407 -9.44 5.10 -4.46
N PRO A 408 -9.80 5.66 -5.63
CA PRO A 408 -10.99 5.25 -6.37
C PRO A 408 -10.92 3.77 -6.79
N VAL A 409 -11.89 2.97 -6.34
CA VAL A 409 -11.95 1.51 -6.55
C VAL A 409 -13.14 1.07 -7.40
N ALA A 410 -14.23 1.83 -7.45
CA ALA A 410 -15.40 1.48 -8.28
C ALA A 410 -16.24 2.69 -8.71
N THR A 411 -17.04 2.48 -9.75
CA THR A 411 -18.19 3.31 -10.12
C THR A 411 -19.43 2.44 -10.17
N VAL A 412 -20.47 2.81 -9.43
CA VAL A 412 -21.67 2.00 -9.20
C VAL A 412 -22.89 2.69 -9.81
N ASP A 413 -23.45 2.13 -10.88
CA ASP A 413 -24.81 2.50 -11.32
C ASP A 413 -25.83 1.88 -10.37
N ARG A 414 -26.84 2.67 -10.01
CA ARG A 414 -27.85 2.34 -8.99
C ARG A 414 -29.28 2.56 -9.51
N TYR A 415 -29.41 2.81 -10.80
CA TYR A 415 -30.71 2.90 -11.45
C TYR A 415 -31.50 1.60 -11.32
N SER A 416 -32.79 1.71 -11.01
CA SER A 416 -33.74 0.62 -11.18
C SER A 416 -35.14 1.17 -11.46
N ALA A 417 -35.86 0.57 -12.41
CA ALA A 417 -37.21 0.99 -12.77
C ALA A 417 -38.22 0.80 -11.62
N THR A 418 -37.92 -0.06 -10.65
CA THR A 418 -38.69 -0.27 -9.42
C THR A 418 -37.81 -0.07 -8.19
N THR A 419 -38.39 0.43 -7.10
CA THR A 419 -37.66 0.68 -5.86
C THR A 419 -37.26 -0.63 -5.18
N ARG A 420 -35.96 -0.83 -4.89
CA ARG A 420 -35.42 -1.97 -4.12
C ARG A 420 -34.57 -1.45 -2.96
N SER A 421 -34.99 -1.66 -1.71
CA SER A 421 -34.26 -1.28 -0.48
C SER A 421 -33.27 -2.34 -0.02
N LYS A 422 -32.35 -2.03 0.91
CA LYS A 422 -31.42 -3.00 1.53
C LYS A 422 -30.58 -3.82 0.54
N GLN A 423 -30.17 -3.22 -0.57
CA GLN A 423 -29.33 -3.89 -1.57
C GLN A 423 -27.86 -3.59 -1.26
N THR A 424 -27.02 -4.62 -1.14
CA THR A 424 -25.56 -4.41 -1.16
C THR A 424 -25.16 -4.00 -2.58
N VAL A 425 -24.79 -2.74 -2.77
CA VAL A 425 -24.46 -2.19 -4.10
C VAL A 425 -22.95 -2.23 -4.40
N TRP A 426 -22.12 -2.40 -3.38
CA TRP A 426 -20.67 -2.57 -3.48
C TRP A 426 -20.10 -3.19 -2.19
N SER A 427 -18.98 -3.91 -2.30
CA SER A 427 -18.21 -4.48 -1.19
C SER A 427 -16.71 -4.34 -1.46
N SER A 428 -15.90 -4.18 -0.42
CA SER A 428 -14.43 -4.12 -0.51
C SER A 428 -13.77 -5.46 -0.82
N GLY A 429 -14.48 -6.58 -0.63
CA GLY A 429 -13.82 -7.86 -0.36
C GLY A 429 -13.01 -7.78 0.94
N GLN A 430 -11.97 -8.62 1.08
CA GLN A 430 -11.12 -8.60 2.27
C GLN A 430 -9.95 -7.60 2.17
N LEU A 431 -9.94 -6.68 3.12
CA LEU A 431 -8.90 -5.70 3.42
C LEU A 431 -7.90 -6.25 4.46
N ALA A 432 -6.87 -5.46 4.80
CA ALA A 432 -6.00 -5.77 5.92
C ALA A 432 -6.76 -5.64 7.25
N ALA A 433 -6.28 -6.27 8.33
CA ALA A 433 -6.84 -6.04 9.66
C ALA A 433 -6.33 -4.71 10.21
N GLY A 434 -7.13 -3.64 10.11
CA GLY A 434 -6.72 -2.33 10.59
C GLY A 434 -7.67 -1.19 10.25
N ALA A 435 -7.12 0.03 10.32
CA ALA A 435 -7.84 1.26 10.01
C ALA A 435 -7.99 1.45 8.49
N HIS A 436 -9.22 1.57 8.03
CA HIS A 436 -9.60 1.78 6.64
C HIS A 436 -10.65 2.89 6.52
N THR A 437 -10.80 3.48 5.33
CA THR A 437 -11.79 4.55 5.07
C THR A 437 -12.55 4.27 3.78
N LEU A 438 -13.87 4.11 3.88
CA LEU A 438 -14.77 4.05 2.73
C LEU A 438 -15.38 5.42 2.48
N THR A 439 -15.23 5.95 1.26
CA THR A 439 -15.95 7.14 0.78
C THR A 439 -16.83 6.77 -0.41
N ILE A 440 -18.09 7.18 -0.37
CA ILE A 440 -18.99 7.18 -1.52
C ILE A 440 -19.20 8.62 -1.98
N ARG A 441 -19.12 8.90 -3.29
CA ARG A 441 -19.29 10.25 -3.84
C ARG A 441 -20.28 10.28 -4.99
N ARG A 442 -21.04 11.38 -5.07
CA ARG A 442 -22.02 11.64 -6.13
C ARG A 442 -21.31 12.07 -7.41
N GLY A 443 -21.10 11.11 -8.30
CA GLY A 443 -20.66 11.36 -9.67
C GLY A 443 -21.66 12.22 -10.47
N SER A 444 -21.18 12.79 -11.57
CA SER A 444 -21.96 13.63 -12.49
C SER A 444 -22.88 12.86 -13.44
N SER A 445 -22.65 11.55 -13.59
CA SER A 445 -23.29 10.68 -14.58
C SER A 445 -24.48 9.89 -14.03
N ARG A 446 -25.37 9.44 -14.92
CA ARG A 446 -26.51 8.56 -14.63
C ARG A 446 -26.76 7.59 -15.78
N ASN A 447 -27.50 6.52 -15.51
CA ASN A 447 -28.15 5.72 -16.54
C ASN A 447 -29.04 6.61 -17.45
N PRO A 448 -29.07 6.43 -18.79
CA PRO A 448 -29.96 7.18 -19.67
C PRO A 448 -31.46 7.05 -19.33
N ALA A 449 -31.87 5.91 -18.75
CA ALA A 449 -33.24 5.67 -18.31
C ALA A 449 -33.56 6.23 -16.91
N ALA A 450 -32.57 6.76 -16.18
CA ALA A 450 -32.79 7.39 -14.88
C ALA A 450 -33.38 8.80 -15.00
N SER A 451 -34.20 9.20 -14.03
CA SER A 451 -34.74 10.55 -13.91
C SER A 451 -33.79 11.54 -13.22
N GLY A 452 -32.72 11.07 -12.58
CA GLY A 452 -31.80 11.89 -11.80
C GLY A 452 -30.40 11.30 -11.65
N THR A 453 -29.59 11.93 -10.81
CA THR A 453 -28.20 11.56 -10.48
C THR A 453 -28.03 11.37 -8.96
N THR A 454 -29.07 10.92 -8.27
CA THR A 454 -29.14 10.94 -6.79
C THR A 454 -28.16 9.95 -6.16
N LEU A 455 -27.37 10.40 -5.18
CA LEU A 455 -26.62 9.53 -4.27
C LEU A 455 -27.53 9.21 -3.08
N ILE A 456 -27.58 7.94 -2.66
CA ILE A 456 -28.33 7.52 -1.46
C ILE A 456 -27.48 6.54 -0.63
N LEU A 457 -27.64 6.63 0.68
CA LEU A 457 -27.04 5.78 1.70
C LEU A 457 -28.16 5.19 2.58
N ASP A 458 -28.15 3.88 2.76
CA ASP A 458 -29.05 3.12 3.63
C ASP A 458 -28.24 2.70 4.87
N ALA A 459 -27.13 1.97 4.66
CA ALA A 459 -26.10 1.76 5.67
C ALA A 459 -24.70 1.52 5.06
N PHE A 460 -23.67 1.56 5.89
CA PHE A 460 -22.43 0.81 5.68
C PHE A 460 -22.40 -0.39 6.62
N VAL A 461 -21.86 -1.53 6.18
CA VAL A 461 -21.66 -2.72 7.04
C VAL A 461 -20.18 -3.02 7.08
N VAL A 462 -19.55 -2.89 8.24
CA VAL A 462 -18.16 -3.25 8.51
C VAL A 462 -18.10 -4.67 9.06
N GLY A 463 -17.12 -5.46 8.61
CA GLY A 463 -16.82 -6.77 9.16
C GLY A 463 -15.42 -6.81 9.76
N ASP A 464 -15.34 -7.16 11.05
CA ASP A 464 -14.13 -7.74 11.65
C ASP A 464 -14.18 -9.26 11.46
N SER A 465 -13.47 -9.77 10.46
CA SER A 465 -12.75 -11.03 10.70
C SER A 465 -11.46 -10.66 11.44
N ALA A 466 -11.22 -11.24 12.60
CA ALA A 466 -9.92 -11.16 13.25
C ALA A 466 -8.83 -11.64 12.27
N PRO A 467 -7.56 -11.20 12.39
CA PRO A 467 -6.45 -11.81 11.67
C PRO A 467 -6.34 -13.28 12.10
N ALA A 468 -7.02 -14.16 11.36
CA ALA A 468 -7.15 -15.56 11.74
C ALA A 468 -5.75 -16.21 11.72
N PRO A 469 -5.38 -16.92 12.79
CA PRO A 469 -3.99 -17.16 13.16
C PRO A 469 -3.24 -17.89 12.04
N VAL A 470 -2.40 -17.13 11.31
CA VAL A 470 -1.76 -17.51 10.04
C VAL A 470 -2.64 -18.42 9.16
N THR A 471 -3.92 -18.01 8.98
CA THR A 471 -5.03 -18.87 8.53
C THR A 471 -4.56 -19.95 7.56
N SER A 472 -4.51 -21.19 8.04
CA SER A 472 -4.21 -22.32 7.17
C SER A 472 -5.20 -22.32 6.01
N VAL A 473 -4.74 -22.74 4.84
CA VAL A 473 -5.64 -23.05 3.72
C VAL A 473 -6.67 -24.05 4.25
N PRO A 474 -7.97 -23.70 4.31
CA PRO A 474 -8.99 -24.55 4.91
C PRO A 474 -9.10 -25.84 4.09
N SER A 475 -9.64 -26.91 4.69
CA SER A 475 -9.90 -28.13 3.93
C SER A 475 -10.84 -27.83 2.75
N PRO A 476 -10.52 -28.30 1.52
CA PRO A 476 -11.45 -28.24 0.41
C PRO A 476 -12.68 -29.12 0.67
N VAL A 477 -13.75 -28.90 -0.09
CA VAL A 477 -14.92 -29.78 -0.15
C VAL A 477 -14.79 -30.86 -1.23
N ALA A 478 -13.81 -30.76 -2.13
CA ALA A 478 -13.35 -31.85 -2.99
C ALA A 478 -11.85 -31.67 -3.34
N ASP A 479 -11.08 -32.76 -3.36
CA ASP A 479 -9.64 -32.77 -3.69
C ASP A 479 -9.31 -34.01 -4.52
N TRP A 480 -9.06 -33.84 -5.82
CA TRP A 480 -8.71 -34.92 -6.73
C TRP A 480 -7.22 -34.87 -7.08
N SER A 481 -6.49 -35.86 -6.56
CA SER A 481 -5.08 -36.12 -6.84
C SER A 481 -4.85 -37.08 -8.01
N PHE A 482 -5.92 -37.66 -8.58
CA PHE A 482 -5.89 -38.63 -9.69
C PHE A 482 -5.01 -39.87 -9.40
N ALA A 483 -5.11 -40.39 -8.17
CA ALA A 483 -4.24 -41.47 -7.69
C ALA A 483 -4.60 -42.86 -8.24
N GLU A 484 -5.84 -43.07 -8.68
CA GLU A 484 -6.29 -44.27 -9.38
C GLU A 484 -5.73 -44.34 -10.80
N SER A 485 -5.53 -45.52 -11.37
CA SER A 485 -5.05 -45.66 -12.76
C SER A 485 -6.11 -45.35 -13.83
N THR A 486 -7.39 -45.32 -13.45
CA THR A 486 -8.56 -45.09 -14.31
C THR A 486 -9.70 -44.50 -13.48
N ALA A 487 -10.62 -43.77 -14.11
CA ALA A 487 -11.85 -43.32 -13.47
C ALA A 487 -12.70 -44.49 -12.93
N PRO A 488 -13.55 -44.29 -11.90
CA PRO A 488 -13.82 -43.01 -11.23
C PRO A 488 -12.67 -42.57 -10.32
N PHE A 489 -12.30 -41.29 -10.39
CA PHE A 489 -11.25 -40.71 -9.55
C PHE A 489 -11.83 -40.19 -8.25
N THR A 490 -11.43 -40.75 -7.11
CA THR A 490 -12.00 -40.45 -5.80
C THR A 490 -11.47 -39.12 -5.29
N SER A 491 -12.33 -38.33 -4.64
CA SER A 491 -11.87 -37.19 -3.86
C SER A 491 -11.26 -37.66 -2.54
N ALA A 492 -10.13 -37.09 -2.13
CA ALA A 492 -9.56 -37.33 -0.79
C ALA A 492 -10.44 -36.76 0.34
N VAL A 493 -11.39 -35.87 0.01
CA VAL A 493 -12.42 -35.37 0.93
C VAL A 493 -13.60 -36.34 0.97
N ALA A 494 -13.84 -36.95 2.13
CA ALA A 494 -14.94 -37.89 2.32
C ALA A 494 -16.32 -37.24 2.11
N GLY A 495 -17.21 -37.94 1.41
CA GLY A 495 -18.56 -37.45 1.06
C GLY A 495 -18.62 -36.56 -0.18
N ALA A 496 -17.48 -36.22 -0.78
CA ALA A 496 -17.43 -35.58 -2.10
C ALA A 496 -17.54 -36.64 -3.22
N PRO A 497 -18.15 -36.30 -4.37
CA PRO A 497 -18.30 -37.23 -5.49
C PRO A 497 -16.96 -37.57 -6.16
N ALA A 498 -16.91 -38.75 -6.77
CA ALA A 498 -15.79 -39.17 -7.61
C ALA A 498 -16.00 -38.68 -9.05
N LEU A 499 -14.92 -38.27 -9.72
CA LEU A 499 -14.98 -37.83 -11.12
C LEU A 499 -15.09 -39.03 -12.06
N GLN A 500 -16.23 -39.14 -12.76
CA GLN A 500 -16.51 -40.18 -13.72
C GLN A 500 -15.89 -39.88 -15.09
N GLN A 501 -15.57 -40.91 -15.88
CA GLN A 501 -15.14 -40.74 -17.27
C GLN A 501 -16.32 -40.25 -18.11
N GLY A 502 -16.15 -39.15 -18.84
CA GLY A 502 -17.16 -38.67 -19.79
C GLY A 502 -17.41 -39.65 -20.95
N VAL A 503 -18.58 -39.58 -21.59
CA VAL A 503 -18.91 -40.49 -22.72
C VAL A 503 -17.96 -40.23 -23.90
N GLY A 504 -17.19 -41.25 -24.29
CA GLY A 504 -16.16 -41.14 -25.33
C GLY A 504 -14.86 -40.45 -24.87
N SER A 505 -14.75 -40.07 -23.59
CA SER A 505 -13.51 -39.58 -22.99
C SER A 505 -12.52 -40.72 -22.78
N THR A 506 -11.24 -40.43 -23.03
CA THR A 506 -10.10 -41.34 -22.94
C THR A 506 -9.00 -40.81 -22.00
N ALA A 507 -9.27 -39.73 -21.26
CA ALA A 507 -8.33 -39.00 -20.42
C ALA A 507 -7.43 -39.94 -19.59
N GLN A 508 -6.12 -39.81 -19.75
CA GLN A 508 -5.13 -40.73 -19.18
C GLN A 508 -4.46 -40.13 -17.94
N VAL A 509 -4.19 -40.97 -16.94
CA VAL A 509 -3.39 -40.57 -15.79
C VAL A 509 -1.91 -40.55 -16.17
N VAL A 510 -1.23 -39.48 -15.79
CA VAL A 510 0.17 -39.20 -16.11
C VAL A 510 0.94 -38.75 -14.88
N ALA A 511 2.25 -38.99 -14.86
CA ALA A 511 3.12 -38.48 -13.81
C ALA A 511 3.34 -36.96 -13.96
N THR A 512 3.29 -36.23 -12.85
CA THR A 512 3.55 -34.79 -12.77
C THR A 512 4.48 -34.49 -11.59
N PRO A 513 5.06 -33.27 -11.49
CA PRO A 513 5.85 -32.87 -10.31
C PRO A 513 5.03 -32.88 -9.01
N PHE A 514 3.70 -32.83 -9.11
CA PHE A 514 2.76 -32.76 -7.99
C PHE A 514 2.28 -34.12 -7.47
N GLY A 515 2.70 -35.21 -8.11
CA GLY A 515 2.11 -36.55 -8.01
C GLY A 515 1.46 -36.97 -9.32
N PRO A 516 0.50 -37.91 -9.32
CA PRO A 516 -0.35 -38.16 -10.47
C PRO A 516 -1.14 -36.90 -10.91
N GLY A 517 -1.59 -36.92 -12.16
CA GLY A 517 -2.42 -35.89 -12.78
C GLY A 517 -3.13 -36.45 -14.01
N ILE A 518 -4.05 -35.68 -14.58
CA ILE A 518 -4.89 -36.12 -15.71
C ILE A 518 -4.52 -35.35 -16.99
N ALA A 519 -4.25 -36.08 -18.07
CA ALA A 519 -3.98 -35.53 -19.40
C ALA A 519 -5.26 -35.48 -20.24
N MET A 520 -5.49 -34.35 -20.92
CA MET A 520 -6.66 -34.09 -21.76
C MET A 520 -6.25 -33.83 -23.21
N ASN A 521 -6.87 -34.55 -24.16
CA ASN A 521 -6.54 -34.52 -25.59
C ASN A 521 -7.13 -33.35 -26.41
N GLY A 522 -7.88 -32.43 -25.80
CA GLY A 522 -8.51 -31.29 -26.49
C GLY A 522 -9.65 -31.65 -27.46
N LYS A 523 -10.12 -32.91 -27.51
CA LYS A 523 -11.05 -33.44 -28.53
C LYS A 523 -12.25 -34.18 -27.96
N THR A 524 -12.02 -35.12 -27.07
CA THR A 524 -13.06 -35.97 -26.43
C THR A 524 -12.87 -36.09 -24.93
N ASP A 525 -11.66 -35.84 -24.42
CA ASP A 525 -11.34 -36.02 -23.02
C ASP A 525 -12.05 -34.98 -22.14
N HIS A 526 -12.85 -35.50 -21.22
CA HIS A 526 -13.51 -34.78 -20.15
C HIS A 526 -13.82 -35.75 -18.99
N LEU A 527 -13.96 -35.22 -17.78
CA LEU A 527 -14.50 -35.93 -16.63
C LEU A 527 -15.73 -35.17 -16.12
N LEU A 528 -16.63 -35.87 -15.41
CA LEU A 528 -17.85 -35.24 -14.90
C LEU A 528 -18.33 -35.84 -13.56
N VAL A 529 -19.16 -35.07 -12.87
CA VAL A 529 -20.12 -35.54 -11.85
C VAL A 529 -21.52 -35.16 -12.34
N PRO A 530 -22.45 -36.12 -12.49
CA PRO A 530 -23.81 -35.82 -12.92
C PRO A 530 -24.51 -34.84 -11.98
N LYS A 531 -25.42 -34.00 -12.49
CA LYS A 531 -26.12 -32.98 -11.70
C LYS A 531 -26.93 -33.50 -10.51
N GLY A 532 -27.33 -34.79 -10.54
CA GLY A 532 -27.97 -35.49 -9.42
C GLY A 532 -27.00 -35.94 -8.31
N GLU A 533 -25.69 -35.95 -8.58
CA GLU A 533 -24.63 -36.48 -7.72
C GLU A 533 -23.68 -35.39 -7.18
N LEU A 534 -23.89 -34.11 -7.55
CA LEU A 534 -23.01 -32.98 -7.19
C LEU A 534 -22.67 -32.91 -5.70
N GLY A 535 -23.62 -33.24 -4.81
CA GLY A 535 -23.46 -33.17 -3.37
C GLY A 535 -22.91 -31.80 -2.92
N PRO A 536 -21.71 -31.74 -2.30
CA PRO A 536 -21.10 -30.46 -1.89
C PRO A 536 -20.75 -29.51 -3.05
N LEU A 537 -20.76 -29.96 -4.31
CA LEU A 537 -20.45 -29.13 -5.48
C LEU A 537 -21.62 -28.27 -5.98
N ASN A 538 -22.87 -28.46 -5.50
CA ASN A 538 -23.96 -27.54 -5.84
C ASN A 538 -23.90 -26.26 -4.97
N LEU A 539 -22.83 -25.49 -5.13
CA LEU A 539 -22.51 -24.34 -4.28
C LEU A 539 -23.54 -23.20 -4.41
N GLY A 540 -24.25 -23.08 -5.54
CA GLY A 540 -25.34 -22.12 -5.69
C GLY A 540 -26.62 -22.49 -4.93
N ALA A 541 -26.77 -23.73 -4.49
CA ALA A 541 -27.83 -24.17 -3.58
C ALA A 541 -27.40 -24.19 -2.09
N SER A 542 -26.12 -23.96 -1.79
CA SER A 542 -25.58 -23.97 -0.43
C SER A 542 -24.99 -22.62 -0.01
N THR A 543 -23.67 -22.41 -0.16
CA THR A 543 -22.98 -21.21 0.38
C THR A 543 -23.07 -19.99 -0.54
N GLY A 544 -23.34 -20.19 -1.83
CA GLY A 544 -23.23 -19.15 -2.87
C GLY A 544 -21.80 -18.71 -3.20
N GLN A 545 -20.80 -19.32 -2.57
CA GLN A 545 -19.37 -18.99 -2.70
C GLN A 545 -18.59 -20.16 -3.27
N VAL A 546 -17.41 -19.90 -3.85
CA VAL A 546 -16.54 -20.95 -4.37
C VAL A 546 -15.08 -20.52 -4.44
N THR A 547 -14.16 -21.48 -4.31
CA THR A 547 -12.83 -21.40 -4.91
C THR A 547 -12.56 -22.67 -5.72
N ILE A 548 -11.95 -22.54 -6.89
CA ILE A 548 -11.33 -23.65 -7.62
C ILE A 548 -9.84 -23.34 -7.73
N ALA A 549 -8.98 -24.30 -7.36
CA ALA A 549 -7.53 -24.24 -7.60
C ALA A 549 -7.06 -25.50 -8.33
N VAL A 550 -6.21 -25.35 -9.33
CA VAL A 550 -5.64 -26.46 -10.10
C VAL A 550 -4.28 -26.06 -10.68
N TRP A 551 -3.33 -26.99 -10.65
CA TRP A 551 -2.07 -26.83 -11.39
C TRP A 551 -2.28 -27.24 -12.84
N VAL A 552 -1.84 -26.39 -13.77
CA VAL A 552 -2.10 -26.52 -15.20
C VAL A 552 -0.79 -26.49 -15.97
N LEU A 553 -0.59 -27.50 -16.82
CA LEU A 553 0.40 -27.50 -17.90
C LEU A 553 -0.35 -27.31 -19.22
N ASN A 554 -0.55 -26.06 -19.63
CA ASN A 554 -1.28 -25.75 -20.85
C ASN A 554 -0.41 -25.92 -22.10
N SER A 555 -0.90 -26.63 -23.11
CA SER A 555 -0.20 -26.85 -24.38
C SER A 555 -0.78 -26.07 -25.57
N ASP A 556 -1.96 -25.46 -25.42
CA ASP A 556 -2.80 -24.99 -26.53
C ASP A 556 -3.39 -23.58 -26.27
N PRO A 557 -3.36 -22.64 -27.23
CA PRO A 557 -4.02 -21.35 -27.07
C PRO A 557 -5.55 -21.41 -27.00
N ASP A 558 -6.18 -22.42 -27.62
CA ASP A 558 -7.64 -22.51 -27.72
C ASP A 558 -8.25 -23.34 -26.56
N GLY A 559 -7.40 -24.03 -25.79
CA GLY A 559 -7.78 -24.79 -24.59
C GLY A 559 -8.43 -23.91 -23.52
N ALA A 560 -9.66 -24.22 -23.09
CA ALA A 560 -10.50 -23.26 -22.36
C ALA A 560 -11.00 -23.67 -20.96
N CYS A 561 -11.70 -24.80 -20.79
CA CYS A 561 -12.35 -25.16 -19.52
C CYS A 561 -11.47 -26.06 -18.64
N LEU A 562 -11.20 -25.62 -17.40
CA LEU A 562 -10.46 -26.42 -16.43
C LEU A 562 -11.42 -27.27 -15.58
N ALA A 563 -12.27 -26.63 -14.78
CA ALA A 563 -13.27 -27.33 -13.96
C ALA A 563 -14.43 -26.42 -13.51
N GLY A 564 -15.59 -26.99 -13.19
CA GLY A 564 -16.71 -26.31 -12.51
C GLY A 564 -18.08 -26.86 -12.86
N VAL A 565 -19.15 -26.32 -12.26
CA VAL A 565 -20.54 -26.65 -12.63
C VAL A 565 -21.00 -25.75 -13.77
N TRP A 566 -20.87 -26.27 -15.00
CA TRP A 566 -21.11 -25.50 -16.22
C TRP A 566 -21.61 -26.35 -17.38
N GLU A 567 -22.92 -26.31 -17.60
CA GLU A 567 -23.58 -26.81 -18.80
C GLU A 567 -24.25 -25.64 -19.52
N GLU A 568 -23.97 -25.48 -20.82
CA GLU A 568 -24.69 -24.57 -21.68
C GLU A 568 -25.88 -25.31 -22.31
N SER A 569 -27.08 -24.73 -22.33
CA SER A 569 -28.20 -25.42 -22.95
C SER A 569 -29.26 -24.48 -23.52
N THR A 570 -29.89 -24.94 -24.60
CA THR A 570 -31.10 -24.34 -25.18
C THR A 570 -32.38 -24.82 -24.49
N VAL A 571 -32.34 -25.92 -23.72
CA VAL A 571 -33.48 -26.44 -22.94
C VAL A 571 -33.48 -25.99 -21.47
N GLY A 572 -32.42 -25.37 -20.96
CA GLY A 572 -32.44 -24.80 -19.61
C GLY A 572 -31.21 -23.96 -19.20
N PRO A 573 -31.37 -23.07 -18.20
CA PRO A 573 -30.26 -22.30 -17.62
C PRO A 573 -29.43 -23.15 -16.64
N LEU A 574 -28.38 -23.82 -17.13
CA LEU A 574 -27.65 -24.85 -16.39
C LEU A 574 -26.21 -24.46 -15.97
N ARG A 575 -25.75 -23.25 -16.28
CA ARG A 575 -24.46 -22.72 -15.81
C ARG A 575 -24.53 -22.32 -14.33
N SER A 576 -23.45 -22.45 -13.57
CA SER A 576 -23.34 -21.87 -12.21
C SER A 576 -21.98 -21.21 -11.98
N TYR A 577 -20.89 -21.98 -12.02
CA TYR A 577 -19.54 -21.48 -11.83
C TYR A 577 -18.52 -22.36 -12.54
N ALA A 578 -17.46 -21.78 -13.12
CA ALA A 578 -16.33 -22.57 -13.64
C ALA A 578 -15.05 -21.74 -13.81
N LEU A 579 -13.91 -22.42 -13.63
CA LEU A 579 -12.58 -21.88 -13.89
C LEU A 579 -12.16 -22.23 -15.32
N PHE A 580 -11.78 -21.21 -16.06
CA PHE A 580 -11.29 -21.29 -17.43
C PHE A 580 -9.84 -20.75 -17.53
N ASN A 581 -9.13 -21.14 -18.60
CA ASN A 581 -7.82 -20.62 -18.97
C ASN A 581 -7.81 -19.88 -20.33
N ASN A 582 -8.94 -19.85 -21.03
CA ASN A 582 -9.16 -19.06 -22.24
C ASN A 582 -10.65 -18.72 -22.40
N LEU A 583 -10.99 -17.43 -22.48
CA LEU A 583 -12.31 -16.93 -22.87
C LEU A 583 -12.14 -15.73 -23.82
N SER A 584 -12.00 -15.99 -25.12
CA SER A 584 -11.65 -14.96 -26.11
C SER A 584 -12.68 -13.82 -26.22
N ALA A 585 -13.98 -14.12 -26.11
CA ALA A 585 -15.04 -13.12 -26.03
C ALA A 585 -14.94 -12.34 -24.70
N TYR A 586 -14.89 -11.01 -24.78
CA TYR A 586 -14.80 -10.07 -23.64
C TYR A 586 -13.46 -10.05 -22.87
N GLY A 587 -12.36 -10.48 -23.50
CA GLY A 587 -11.00 -10.14 -23.06
C GLY A 587 -10.25 -11.19 -22.20
N GLY A 588 -10.86 -12.35 -21.94
CA GLY A 588 -10.26 -13.50 -21.26
C GLY A 588 -9.28 -14.35 -22.09
N TRP A 589 -8.79 -13.86 -23.25
CA TRP A 589 -7.92 -14.63 -24.14
C TRP A 589 -6.55 -14.91 -23.52
N GLU A 590 -6.17 -16.18 -23.39
CA GLU A 590 -4.97 -16.68 -22.69
C GLU A 590 -4.85 -16.15 -21.23
N ARG A 591 -5.91 -16.29 -20.43
CA ARG A 591 -5.99 -15.81 -19.05
C ARG A 591 -6.69 -16.80 -18.15
N VAL A 592 -6.26 -16.88 -16.89
CA VAL A 592 -7.09 -17.47 -15.82
C VAL A 592 -8.36 -16.64 -15.71
N CYS A 593 -9.52 -17.28 -15.85
CA CYS A 593 -10.82 -16.63 -15.80
C CYS A 593 -11.79 -17.38 -14.88
N MET A 594 -12.35 -16.71 -13.89
CA MET A 594 -13.34 -17.30 -12.97
C MET A 594 -14.74 -16.87 -13.39
N HIS A 595 -15.51 -17.80 -13.96
CA HIS A 595 -16.85 -17.56 -14.46
C HIS A 595 -17.91 -17.87 -13.40
N VAL A 596 -18.91 -17.00 -13.31
CA VAL A 596 -20.04 -17.10 -12.38
C VAL A 596 -21.36 -16.83 -13.12
N SER A 597 -22.47 -17.34 -12.61
CA SER A 597 -23.80 -17.09 -13.17
C SER A 597 -24.91 -17.40 -12.17
N LYS A 598 -25.80 -16.44 -11.93
CA LYS A 598 -27.07 -16.66 -11.23
C LYS A 598 -28.16 -17.20 -12.15
N LEU A 599 -28.23 -16.62 -13.35
CA LEU A 599 -29.29 -16.85 -14.32
C LEU A 599 -29.07 -18.09 -15.19
N GLY A 600 -27.93 -18.77 -15.08
CA GLY A 600 -27.59 -20.03 -15.76
C GLY A 600 -27.50 -20.00 -17.29
N GLY A 601 -27.88 -18.90 -17.94
CA GLY A 601 -27.80 -18.67 -19.39
C GLY A 601 -26.67 -17.70 -19.78
N PRO A 602 -26.75 -17.06 -20.96
CA PRO A 602 -25.95 -15.89 -21.30
C PRO A 602 -26.27 -14.69 -20.40
N THR A 603 -25.36 -13.71 -20.32
CA THR A 603 -25.64 -12.45 -19.62
C THR A 603 -26.75 -11.69 -20.37
N PRO A 604 -27.78 -11.15 -19.71
CA PRO A 604 -28.89 -10.47 -20.39
C PRO A 604 -28.42 -9.37 -21.34
N GLY A 605 -28.80 -9.47 -22.62
CA GLY A 605 -28.39 -8.56 -23.69
C GLY A 605 -27.12 -8.97 -24.46
N TYR A 606 -26.43 -10.04 -24.05
CA TYR A 606 -25.17 -10.50 -24.67
C TYR A 606 -25.35 -11.88 -25.31
N PRO A 607 -24.70 -12.16 -26.47
CA PRO A 607 -24.78 -13.47 -27.13
C PRO A 607 -24.09 -14.60 -26.33
N HIS A 608 -23.14 -14.24 -25.47
CA HIS A 608 -22.38 -15.16 -24.63
C HIS A 608 -22.36 -14.62 -23.18
N SER A 609 -22.04 -15.47 -22.21
CA SER A 609 -21.86 -14.96 -20.84
C SER A 609 -20.57 -14.17 -20.73
N ARG A 610 -20.63 -12.98 -20.14
CA ARG A 610 -19.48 -12.12 -19.84
C ARG A 610 -19.16 -12.07 -18.34
N ASP A 611 -19.95 -12.76 -17.53
CA ASP A 611 -19.94 -12.70 -16.07
C ASP A 611 -18.78 -13.50 -15.48
N TYR A 612 -17.56 -13.03 -15.72
CA TYR A 612 -16.32 -13.67 -15.29
C TYR A 612 -15.22 -12.66 -14.98
N SER A 613 -14.40 -12.92 -13.96
CA SER A 613 -13.13 -12.22 -13.78
C SER A 613 -12.03 -12.81 -14.67
N ALA A 614 -11.01 -12.03 -15.04
CA ALA A 614 -9.93 -12.44 -15.93
C ALA A 614 -8.60 -11.76 -15.55
N GLU A 615 -7.56 -12.56 -15.30
CA GLU A 615 -6.26 -12.08 -14.82
C GLU A 615 -5.48 -11.25 -15.89
N PRO A 616 -5.03 -10.02 -15.59
CA PRO A 616 -4.25 -9.17 -16.50
C PRO A 616 -2.91 -9.73 -17.01
N ARG A 617 -2.25 -10.65 -16.29
CA ARG A 617 -1.13 -11.43 -16.84
C ARG A 617 -1.64 -12.53 -17.78
N ARG A 618 -0.91 -12.79 -18.86
CA ARG A 618 -1.18 -13.93 -19.74
C ARG A 618 -0.51 -15.20 -19.24
N LEU A 619 -1.07 -16.33 -19.66
CA LEU A 619 -0.49 -17.65 -19.47
C LEU A 619 0.81 -17.83 -20.27
N THR A 620 1.71 -18.67 -19.76
CA THR A 620 2.90 -19.14 -20.46
C THR A 620 2.73 -20.63 -20.75
N ARG A 621 2.63 -20.99 -22.03
CA ARG A 621 2.41 -22.39 -22.45
C ARG A 621 3.67 -23.23 -22.22
N GLY A 622 3.49 -24.51 -21.91
CA GLY A 622 4.60 -25.45 -21.70
C GLY A 622 5.31 -25.36 -20.34
N ILE A 623 4.84 -24.51 -19.42
CA ILE A 623 5.24 -24.54 -18.00
C ILE A 623 4.03 -24.86 -17.11
N TRP A 624 4.30 -25.35 -15.89
CA TRP A 624 3.29 -25.51 -14.86
C TRP A 624 2.97 -24.15 -14.20
N GLN A 625 1.70 -23.78 -14.18
CA GLN A 625 1.21 -22.60 -13.47
C GLN A 625 0.04 -22.95 -12.55
N LEU A 626 -0.08 -22.26 -11.41
CA LEU A 626 -1.23 -22.42 -10.53
C LEU A 626 -2.34 -21.47 -10.98
N HIS A 627 -3.46 -22.03 -11.41
CA HIS A 627 -4.66 -21.27 -11.77
C HIS A 627 -5.65 -21.36 -10.62
N VAL A 628 -6.09 -20.20 -10.12
CA VAL A 628 -7.13 -20.14 -9.06
C VAL A 628 -8.19 -19.12 -9.43
N GLY A 629 -9.45 -19.48 -9.19
CA GLY A 629 -10.59 -18.57 -9.26
C GLY A 629 -11.37 -18.61 -7.97
N THR A 630 -11.67 -17.44 -7.39
CA THR A 630 -12.50 -17.29 -6.18
C THR A 630 -13.75 -16.49 -6.50
N TYR A 631 -14.82 -16.73 -5.74
CA TYR A 631 -16.05 -15.93 -5.74
C TYR A 631 -16.67 -15.92 -4.34
N ASP A 632 -16.89 -14.72 -3.78
CA ASP A 632 -17.36 -14.53 -2.40
C ASP A 632 -18.90 -14.41 -2.26
N GLY A 633 -19.63 -14.64 -3.35
CA GLY A 633 -21.07 -14.36 -3.43
C GLY A 633 -21.40 -12.98 -4.00
N SER A 634 -20.40 -12.11 -4.20
CA SER A 634 -20.55 -10.75 -4.73
C SER A 634 -19.45 -10.30 -5.70
N VAL A 635 -18.24 -10.85 -5.60
CA VAL A 635 -17.06 -10.49 -6.38
C VAL A 635 -16.30 -11.74 -6.80
N ALA A 636 -15.97 -11.85 -8.09
CA ALA A 636 -15.10 -12.88 -8.64
C ALA A 636 -13.68 -12.35 -8.83
N ILE A 637 -12.67 -13.16 -8.49
CA ILE A 637 -11.25 -12.83 -8.67
C ILE A 637 -10.52 -14.01 -9.32
N SER A 638 -9.65 -13.70 -10.28
CA SER A 638 -8.77 -14.66 -10.93
C SER A 638 -7.32 -14.42 -10.54
N TYR A 639 -6.62 -15.50 -10.19
CA TYR A 639 -5.22 -15.51 -9.76
C TYR A 639 -4.39 -16.40 -10.68
N LEU A 640 -3.19 -15.94 -10.97
CA LEU A 640 -2.14 -16.71 -11.63
C LEU A 640 -0.92 -16.74 -10.72
N ASP A 641 -0.41 -17.93 -10.42
CA ASP A 641 0.81 -18.14 -9.64
C ASP A 641 0.76 -17.41 -8.27
N GLY A 642 -0.26 -17.75 -7.48
CA GLY A 642 -0.45 -17.28 -6.10
C GLY A 642 -0.86 -15.82 -5.94
N THR A 643 -1.10 -15.10 -7.03
CA THR A 643 -1.29 -13.63 -7.04
C THR A 643 -2.34 -13.21 -8.06
N ALA A 644 -3.00 -12.06 -7.85
CA ALA A 644 -3.95 -11.45 -8.79
C ALA A 644 -3.54 -10.01 -9.10
N THR A 645 -3.83 -9.54 -10.31
CA THR A 645 -3.59 -8.17 -10.76
C THR A 645 -4.92 -7.46 -11.00
N ALA A 646 -5.04 -6.21 -10.55
CA ALA A 646 -6.23 -5.41 -10.81
C ALA A 646 -6.34 -5.00 -12.29
N SER A 647 -7.56 -5.04 -12.83
CA SER A 647 -7.91 -4.47 -14.14
C SER A 647 -8.54 -3.09 -13.95
N PRO A 648 -8.24 -2.09 -14.80
CA PRO A 648 -9.05 -0.87 -14.84
C PRO A 648 -10.48 -1.18 -15.29
N SER A 649 -11.44 -0.37 -14.84
CA SER A 649 -12.80 -0.37 -15.37
C SER A 649 -12.83 0.14 -16.81
N TYR A 650 -13.63 -0.49 -17.66
CA TYR A 650 -13.92 -0.02 -19.01
C TYR A 650 -15.41 -0.15 -19.33
N THR A 651 -15.89 0.59 -20.34
CA THR A 651 -17.24 0.44 -20.90
C THR A 651 -17.17 -0.39 -22.17
N ASP A 652 -17.98 -1.44 -22.29
CA ASP A 652 -18.05 -2.25 -23.51
C ASP A 652 -18.94 -1.64 -24.61
N SER A 653 -18.94 -2.26 -25.79
CA SER A 653 -19.66 -1.77 -26.97
C SER A 653 -21.20 -1.82 -26.85
N LEU A 654 -21.73 -2.42 -25.78
CA LEU A 654 -23.16 -2.40 -25.44
C LEU A 654 -23.46 -1.45 -24.26
N GLY A 655 -22.49 -0.61 -23.88
CA GLY A 655 -22.67 0.53 -22.97
C GLY A 655 -22.53 0.22 -21.48
N ALA A 656 -22.08 -0.98 -21.11
CA ALA A 656 -21.98 -1.39 -19.71
C ALA A 656 -20.54 -1.26 -19.18
N THR A 657 -20.39 -0.66 -18.00
CA THR A 657 -19.09 -0.35 -17.38
C THR A 657 -18.74 -1.32 -16.25
N TYR A 658 -17.55 -1.92 -16.28
CA TYR A 658 -17.06 -2.87 -15.26
C TYR A 658 -15.53 -3.02 -15.33
N ALA A 659 -14.92 -3.47 -14.23
CA ALA A 659 -13.56 -4.02 -14.22
C ALA A 659 -13.60 -5.54 -14.47
N LYS A 660 -12.52 -6.09 -15.04
CA LYS A 660 -12.38 -7.54 -15.25
C LYS A 660 -11.63 -8.30 -14.15
N ASN A 661 -10.95 -7.65 -13.22
CA ASN A 661 -10.38 -8.32 -12.04
C ASN A 661 -10.15 -7.25 -10.95
N PRO A 662 -10.83 -7.31 -9.78
CA PRO A 662 -12.06 -8.08 -9.52
C PRO A 662 -13.16 -7.84 -10.57
N TYR A 663 -14.06 -8.81 -10.74
CA TYR A 663 -15.33 -8.64 -11.47
C TYR A 663 -16.49 -8.66 -10.48
N VAL A 664 -17.28 -7.58 -10.44
CA VAL A 664 -18.40 -7.43 -9.49
C VAL A 664 -19.64 -8.12 -10.06
N TYR A 665 -20.20 -9.08 -9.30
CA TYR A 665 -21.37 -9.86 -9.67
C TYR A 665 -22.21 -10.21 -8.41
N PRO A 666 -23.12 -9.33 -7.96
CA PRO A 666 -23.83 -9.47 -6.68
C PRO A 666 -25.04 -10.44 -6.70
N ASP A 667 -25.34 -11.07 -7.84
CA ASP A 667 -26.54 -11.90 -8.00
C ASP A 667 -26.41 -13.32 -7.40
N GLY A 668 -25.19 -13.75 -7.05
CA GLY A 668 -24.88 -15.09 -6.54
C GLY A 668 -24.79 -16.17 -7.62
N LEU A 669 -24.80 -17.44 -7.20
CA LEU A 669 -24.70 -18.60 -8.10
C LEU A 669 -26.06 -19.29 -8.34
N ASN A 670 -26.19 -19.99 -9.47
CA ASN A 670 -27.36 -20.80 -9.83
C ASN A 670 -27.49 -22.06 -8.95
N ALA A 671 -28.67 -22.25 -8.36
CA ALA A 671 -29.00 -23.35 -7.44
C ALA A 671 -29.52 -24.62 -8.14
N THR A 672 -29.93 -24.52 -9.41
CA THR A 672 -30.42 -25.65 -10.22
C THR A 672 -29.59 -25.81 -11.50
N PRO A 673 -28.29 -26.13 -11.38
CA PRO A 673 -27.38 -26.18 -12.52
C PRO A 673 -27.32 -27.56 -13.20
N GLY A 674 -26.45 -27.67 -14.21
CA GLY A 674 -26.07 -28.91 -14.87
C GLY A 674 -24.95 -29.65 -14.16
N ASP A 675 -24.19 -30.44 -14.91
CA ASP A 675 -23.13 -31.30 -14.38
C ASP A 675 -21.89 -30.50 -13.91
N PHE A 676 -21.15 -31.03 -12.94
CA PHE A 676 -19.77 -30.60 -12.68
C PHE A 676 -18.88 -31.25 -13.74
N VAL A 677 -18.07 -30.47 -14.44
CA VAL A 677 -17.27 -30.91 -15.58
C VAL A 677 -15.81 -30.53 -15.39
N VAL A 678 -14.91 -31.30 -15.97
CA VAL A 678 -13.45 -31.08 -15.98
C VAL A 678 -12.92 -31.31 -17.39
N GLY A 679 -12.12 -30.36 -17.91
CA GLY A 679 -11.48 -30.45 -19.23
C GLY A 679 -12.34 -30.06 -20.44
N ALA A 680 -13.66 -29.90 -20.31
CA ALA A 680 -14.57 -29.35 -21.33
C ALA A 680 -15.91 -28.95 -20.68
N VAL A 681 -16.77 -28.20 -21.37
CA VAL A 681 -18.16 -27.95 -20.94
C VAL A 681 -19.18 -28.58 -21.89
N GLY A 682 -20.32 -29.01 -21.35
CA GLY A 682 -21.44 -29.48 -22.18
C GLY A 682 -22.14 -28.32 -22.89
N ARG A 683 -22.54 -28.53 -24.15
CA ARG A 683 -23.57 -27.75 -24.84
C ARG A 683 -24.56 -28.68 -25.53
N ASP A 684 -25.77 -28.82 -24.97
CA ASP A 684 -26.86 -29.66 -25.49
C ASP A 684 -26.38 -31.06 -25.98
N GLY A 685 -25.68 -31.78 -25.11
CA GLY A 685 -25.12 -33.12 -25.39
C GLY A 685 -23.81 -33.14 -26.19
N THR A 686 -23.28 -32.00 -26.62
CA THR A 686 -21.98 -31.88 -27.33
C THR A 686 -20.97 -31.12 -26.49
N MET A 687 -19.79 -31.70 -26.23
CA MET A 687 -18.73 -30.99 -25.49
C MET A 687 -18.13 -29.84 -26.32
N ILE A 688 -17.79 -28.74 -25.67
CA ILE A 688 -17.12 -27.54 -26.21
C ILE A 688 -16.13 -26.96 -25.18
N ASN A 689 -15.43 -25.86 -25.51
CA ASN A 689 -14.44 -25.21 -24.64
C ASN A 689 -13.41 -26.21 -24.08
N ARG A 690 -13.02 -27.19 -24.91
CA ARG A 690 -12.16 -28.32 -24.55
C ARG A 690 -10.77 -27.81 -24.16
N PHE A 691 -10.14 -28.41 -23.16
CA PHE A 691 -8.78 -28.12 -22.73
C PHE A 691 -7.80 -29.16 -23.27
N THR A 692 -6.61 -28.70 -23.66
CA THR A 692 -5.50 -29.54 -24.12
C THR A 692 -4.31 -29.32 -23.18
N GLY A 693 -3.80 -30.39 -22.57
CA GLY A 693 -2.71 -30.31 -21.60
C GLY A 693 -2.91 -31.24 -20.40
N THR A 694 -2.26 -30.92 -19.28
CA THR A 694 -2.33 -31.73 -18.05
C THR A 694 -2.83 -30.90 -16.86
N LEU A 695 -3.70 -31.50 -16.04
CA LEU A 695 -4.19 -30.94 -14.78
C LEU A 695 -3.69 -31.76 -13.58
N ALA A 696 -3.37 -31.11 -12.46
CA ALA A 696 -2.98 -31.77 -11.21
C ALA A 696 -3.55 -31.04 -9.98
N ARG A 697 -3.81 -31.79 -8.90
CA ARG A 697 -4.35 -31.31 -7.60
C ARG A 697 -5.56 -30.38 -7.76
N LEU A 698 -6.58 -30.85 -8.48
CA LEU A 698 -7.83 -30.11 -8.67
C LEU A 698 -8.60 -30.10 -7.35
N ARG A 699 -8.79 -28.90 -6.79
CA ARG A 699 -9.44 -28.69 -5.49
C ARG A 699 -10.56 -27.66 -5.59
N VAL A 700 -11.64 -27.92 -4.86
CA VAL A 700 -12.82 -27.04 -4.78
C VAL A 700 -13.10 -26.73 -3.31
N TRP A 701 -13.34 -25.46 -3.00
CA TRP A 701 -13.81 -25.00 -1.70
C TRP A 701 -15.20 -24.39 -1.81
N ASP A 702 -15.98 -24.50 -0.74
CA ASP A 702 -17.31 -23.91 -0.55
C ASP A 702 -17.30 -22.41 -0.20
N ARG A 703 -16.14 -21.75 -0.33
CA ARG A 703 -15.88 -20.37 0.10
C ARG A 703 -14.85 -19.70 -0.81
N ALA A 704 -14.84 -18.37 -0.85
CA ALA A 704 -13.70 -17.63 -1.39
C ALA A 704 -12.48 -17.80 -0.46
N LEU A 705 -11.33 -18.22 -1.02
CA LEU A 705 -10.04 -18.13 -0.34
C LEU A 705 -9.52 -16.69 -0.41
N THR A 706 -8.82 -16.26 0.64
CA THR A 706 -8.15 -14.95 0.65
C THR A 706 -6.94 -14.95 -0.28
N ALA A 707 -6.50 -13.77 -0.71
CA ALA A 707 -5.28 -13.64 -1.53
C ALA A 707 -4.04 -14.25 -0.85
N GLU A 708 -3.94 -14.18 0.48
CA GLU A 708 -2.84 -14.81 1.21
C GLU A 708 -2.97 -16.33 1.28
N GLN A 709 -4.18 -16.90 1.40
CA GLN A 709 -4.38 -18.35 1.30
C GLN A 709 -4.04 -18.88 -0.10
N VAL A 710 -4.43 -18.16 -1.16
CA VAL A 710 -4.04 -18.51 -2.55
C VAL A 710 -2.51 -18.44 -2.73
N LYS A 711 -1.87 -17.43 -2.14
CA LYS A 711 -0.41 -17.29 -2.08
C LYS A 711 0.28 -18.39 -1.26
N GLN A 712 -0.34 -18.88 -0.18
CA GLN A 712 0.15 -20.03 0.60
C GLN A 712 0.13 -21.33 -0.23
N ILE A 713 -0.97 -21.63 -0.94
CA ILE A 713 -1.05 -22.80 -1.85
C ILE A 713 0.12 -22.76 -2.83
N TYR A 714 0.29 -21.63 -3.53
CA TYR A 714 1.39 -21.47 -4.48
C TYR A 714 2.77 -21.61 -3.84
N SER A 715 3.00 -20.96 -2.70
CA SER A 715 4.31 -20.94 -2.04
C SER A 715 4.72 -22.33 -1.51
N ALA A 716 3.77 -23.09 -0.98
CA ALA A 716 4.01 -24.46 -0.54
C ALA A 716 4.29 -25.40 -1.73
N GLU A 717 3.46 -25.33 -2.78
CA GLU A 717 3.49 -26.31 -3.87
C GLU A 717 4.52 -26.00 -4.95
N LYS A 718 4.88 -24.73 -5.19
CA LYS A 718 5.94 -24.34 -6.14
C LYS A 718 7.28 -25.04 -5.86
N SER A 719 7.54 -25.39 -4.60
CA SER A 719 8.75 -26.11 -4.19
C SER A 719 8.96 -27.44 -4.95
N THR A 720 7.90 -28.05 -5.50
CA THR A 720 7.98 -29.29 -6.29
C THR A 720 8.32 -29.06 -7.77
N LEU A 721 8.50 -27.81 -8.21
CA LEU A 721 8.90 -27.44 -9.58
C LEU A 721 10.40 -27.14 -9.73
N ALA A 722 11.20 -27.41 -8.69
CA ALA A 722 12.63 -27.08 -8.60
C ALA A 722 13.55 -28.26 -8.98
#